data_AF-A0A5E6Q627-F1
#
_entry.id   AF-A0A5E6Q627-F1
#
_cell.length_a   1.000
_cell.length_b   1.000
_cell.length_c   1.000
_cell.angle_alpha   90.00
_cell.angle_beta   90.00
_cell.angle_gamma   90.00
#
_symmetry.space_group_name_H-M   'P 1'
#
loop_
_entity.id
_entity.type
_entity.pdbx_description
1 polymer ?
#
loop_
_entity_poly.entity_id
_entity_poly.type
_entity_poly.pdbx_seq_one_letter_code
_entity_poly.pdbx_strand_id
1 'polypeptide(L)'
;MKSLLYPAVALMNRLSFGMKFSLISVLFLVPMLVTNFYLVRDSYREFQATRIELQSLDLLGSSLSLRRDLETLNNLVQINVSLGQSGKAGNVESKISALEQTILTRLQGLTAMTSDPEQVAVFDGKRDEMIAAFKAQQTESSLQSKSALIGKLVGSAQIFSQLITSQSGLSRDNQSDMRQLSELVTLVTPRVTQILGEGRAMGSYSLGQGFINSASSTRFDELLAQIEKLQAEYGLKLQDALGSSKAARDTLSAQADSSRASLKKASELFEEQVVMADTLDAPWQGFYDQVSALMDQTYQLNEATLKYLGPQLQQRLDQNRTHMILQAVALSVVFVLIFYLYGAFYASTRTTLKRLGAVMDKVAAGDMTVTFSAHSRDELGELGEVFNGTVKKIHDLIERVGQTVSEVERQAGQVQNVSAQSNQAVAGQRTQIEQVATAMNQMSATSQEVARSAAAAVSSAHSVNDETISGRGLVESQQGSIAALANEIDQSVLVINQLASDSQSISRVLEVIKSIAEQTNLLALNAAIEAARAGEQGRGFAVVADEVRTLAKRTQQSTEEIEQMITRLHGGVGAAVKAMGTSHEMANGTVGQSEKVQRALENILGAVGMIVDQNQQIAAAVEQQTAVAHDIDQNIVEINRAGERTAEGAHQTEDASRALSAQVVELKQLISAFRV
;
A
#
# COMPACT_ATOMS: atom_id res chain seq x y z
N MET A 1 -13.38 -28.75 -4.64
CA MET A 1 -13.01 -28.53 -3.22
C MET A 1 -13.80 -27.40 -2.54
N LYS A 2 -14.11 -26.27 -3.20
CA LYS A 2 -14.85 -25.16 -2.56
C LYS A 2 -16.33 -25.45 -2.21
N SER A 3 -17.04 -26.33 -2.93
CA SER A 3 -18.45 -26.63 -2.62
C SER A 3 -18.65 -27.52 -1.39
N LEU A 4 -17.71 -28.42 -1.10
CA LEU A 4 -17.82 -29.36 0.03
C LEU A 4 -17.65 -28.65 1.39
N LEU A 5 -16.76 -27.65 1.45
CA LEU A 5 -16.48 -26.87 2.65
C LEU A 5 -17.45 -25.71 2.86
N TYR A 6 -18.26 -25.35 1.87
CA TYR A 6 -19.17 -24.21 1.91
C TYR A 6 -20.08 -24.15 3.16
N PRO A 7 -20.80 -25.22 3.55
CA PRO A 7 -21.65 -25.18 4.75
C PRO A 7 -20.82 -24.99 6.04
N ALA A 8 -19.63 -25.59 6.13
CA ALA A 8 -18.74 -25.43 7.28
C ALA A 8 -18.17 -24.01 7.35
N VAL A 9 -17.72 -23.44 6.22
CA VAL A 9 -17.23 -22.06 6.15
C VAL A 9 -18.36 -21.07 6.47
N ALA A 10 -19.58 -21.30 5.98
CA ALA A 10 -20.74 -20.46 6.27
C ALA A 10 -21.08 -20.44 7.78
N LEU A 11 -21.03 -21.59 8.45
CA LEU A 11 -21.17 -21.68 9.91
C LEU A 11 -20.02 -20.95 10.61
N MET A 12 -18.78 -21.26 10.24
CA MET A 12 -17.59 -20.69 10.88
C MET A 12 -17.49 -19.17 10.70
N ASN A 13 -18.01 -18.59 9.62
CA ASN A 13 -18.01 -17.13 9.42
C ASN A 13 -19.02 -16.39 10.33
N ARG A 14 -20.01 -17.08 10.89
CA ARG A 14 -20.98 -16.50 11.84
C ARG A 14 -20.51 -16.53 13.29
N LEU A 15 -19.48 -17.32 13.58
CA LEU A 15 -18.95 -17.50 14.92
C LEU A 15 -17.80 -16.52 15.18
N SER A 16 -17.73 -15.96 16.38
CA SER A 16 -16.53 -15.23 16.80
C SER A 16 -15.33 -16.18 16.84
N PHE A 17 -14.12 -15.65 16.76
CA PHE A 17 -12.91 -16.49 16.85
C PHE A 17 -12.92 -17.39 18.10
N GLY A 18 -13.38 -16.87 19.26
CA GLY A 18 -13.54 -17.67 20.47
C GLY A 18 -14.54 -18.83 20.30
N MET A 19 -15.70 -18.59 19.68
CA MET A 19 -16.69 -19.65 19.44
C MET A 19 -16.20 -20.70 18.44
N LYS A 20 -15.46 -20.31 17.39
CA LYS A 20 -14.83 -21.23 16.44
C LYS A 20 -13.90 -22.21 17.17
N PHE A 21 -13.06 -21.68 18.05
CA PHE A 21 -12.15 -22.49 18.86
C PHE A 21 -12.87 -23.38 19.86
N SER A 22 -13.91 -22.88 20.55
CA SER A 22 -14.70 -23.70 21.46
C SER A 22 -15.38 -24.86 20.74
N LEU A 23 -15.93 -24.63 19.55
CA LEU A 23 -16.60 -25.66 18.76
C LEU A 23 -15.63 -26.79 18.37
N ILE A 24 -14.45 -26.44 17.84
CA ILE A 24 -13.42 -27.42 17.47
C ILE A 24 -12.92 -28.15 18.72
N SER A 25 -12.68 -27.42 19.81
CA SER A 25 -12.23 -28.00 21.08
C SER A 25 -13.23 -29.03 21.59
N VAL A 26 -14.52 -28.72 21.64
CA VAL A 26 -15.55 -29.67 22.09
C VAL A 26 -15.61 -30.90 21.19
N LEU A 27 -15.53 -30.71 19.86
CA LEU A 27 -15.62 -31.79 18.89
C LEU A 27 -14.49 -32.83 19.05
N PHE A 28 -13.27 -32.40 19.39
CA PHE A 28 -12.11 -33.29 19.54
C PHE A 28 -11.87 -33.72 20.99
N LEU A 29 -12.05 -32.84 21.96
CA LEU A 29 -11.72 -33.08 23.36
C LEU A 29 -12.70 -34.04 24.02
N VAL A 30 -14.01 -33.98 23.66
CA VAL A 30 -15.01 -34.89 24.24
C VAL A 30 -14.76 -36.35 23.82
N PRO A 31 -14.63 -36.71 22.53
CA PRO A 31 -14.27 -38.07 22.16
C PRO A 31 -12.96 -38.53 22.80
N MET A 32 -11.94 -37.66 22.84
CA MET A 32 -10.65 -38.00 23.43
C MET A 32 -10.74 -38.28 24.94
N LEU A 33 -11.53 -37.50 25.68
CA LEU A 33 -11.81 -37.74 27.10
C LEU A 33 -12.57 -39.05 27.31
N VAL A 34 -13.54 -39.35 26.45
CA VAL A 34 -14.30 -40.61 26.51
C VAL A 34 -13.37 -41.80 26.26
N THR A 35 -12.56 -41.78 25.20
CA THR A 35 -11.61 -42.87 24.89
C THR A 35 -10.57 -43.04 26.01
N ASN A 36 -10.06 -41.94 26.56
CA ASN A 36 -9.13 -41.97 27.69
C ASN A 36 -9.77 -42.58 28.95
N PHE A 37 -11.01 -42.20 29.26
CA PHE A 37 -11.76 -42.80 30.36
C PHE A 37 -11.87 -44.32 30.21
N TYR A 38 -12.19 -44.82 29.00
CA TYR A 38 -12.25 -46.25 28.74
C TYR A 38 -10.88 -46.94 28.91
N LEU A 39 -9.80 -46.35 28.37
CA LEU A 39 -8.45 -46.91 28.52
C LEU A 39 -8.01 -47.03 29.98
N VAL A 40 -8.17 -45.97 30.77
CA VAL A 40 -7.80 -45.98 32.20
C VAL A 40 -8.70 -46.94 32.98
N ARG A 41 -10.00 -46.99 32.67
CA ARG A 41 -10.94 -47.92 33.31
C ARG A 41 -10.57 -49.37 33.03
N ASP A 42 -10.21 -49.70 31.80
CA ASP A 42 -9.88 -51.07 31.42
C ASP A 42 -8.55 -51.51 32.05
N SER A 43 -7.54 -50.62 32.11
CA SER A 43 -6.30 -50.86 32.87
C SER A 43 -6.55 -51.06 34.37
N TYR A 44 -7.45 -50.26 34.97
CA TYR A 44 -7.85 -50.42 36.36
C TYR A 44 -8.57 -51.75 36.62
N ARG A 45 -9.44 -52.19 35.69
CA ARG A 45 -10.11 -53.49 35.77
C ARG A 45 -9.12 -54.64 35.75
N GLU A 46 -8.11 -54.58 34.88
CA GLU A 46 -7.06 -55.58 34.81
C GLU A 46 -6.21 -55.64 36.09
N PHE A 47 -5.87 -54.48 36.66
CA PHE A 47 -5.20 -54.39 37.96
C PHE A 47 -6.03 -55.02 39.09
N GLN A 48 -7.33 -54.72 39.17
CA GLN A 48 -8.20 -55.31 40.20
C GLN A 48 -8.41 -56.82 40.01
N ALA A 49 -8.52 -57.29 38.76
CA ALA A 49 -8.63 -58.72 38.46
C ALA A 49 -7.40 -59.49 38.97
N THR A 50 -6.19 -59.04 38.65
CA THR A 50 -4.94 -59.68 39.14
C THR A 50 -4.81 -59.58 40.66
N ARG A 51 -5.31 -58.51 41.28
CA ARG A 51 -5.33 -58.39 42.74
C ARG A 51 -6.23 -59.46 43.39
N ILE A 52 -7.42 -59.68 42.83
CA ILE A 52 -8.35 -60.71 43.29
C ILE A 52 -7.76 -62.11 43.08
N GLU A 53 -7.15 -62.40 41.93
CA GLU A 53 -6.44 -63.65 41.64
C GLU A 53 -5.39 -63.95 42.72
N LEU A 54 -4.54 -62.96 43.04
CA LEU A 54 -3.49 -63.10 44.05
C LEU A 54 -4.06 -63.34 45.46
N GLN A 55 -5.04 -62.56 45.89
CA GLN A 55 -5.65 -62.71 47.22
C GLN A 55 -6.39 -64.05 47.35
N SER A 56 -6.93 -64.59 46.26
CA SER A 56 -7.65 -65.86 46.25
C SER A 56 -6.73 -67.08 46.38
N LEU A 57 -5.42 -66.95 46.18
CA LEU A 57 -4.49 -68.08 46.38
C LEU A 57 -4.44 -68.54 47.84
N ASP A 58 -4.48 -67.62 48.80
CA ASP A 58 -4.51 -67.95 50.23
C ASP A 58 -5.82 -68.65 50.62
N LEU A 59 -6.94 -68.14 50.08
CA LEU A 59 -8.26 -68.76 50.23
C LEU A 59 -8.30 -70.16 49.60
N LEU A 60 -7.71 -70.34 48.41
CA LEU A 60 -7.60 -71.63 47.75
C LEU A 60 -6.73 -72.60 48.56
N GLY A 61 -5.60 -72.15 49.11
CA GLY A 61 -4.77 -72.95 50.02
C GLY A 61 -5.52 -73.41 51.27
N SER A 62 -6.32 -72.52 51.85
CA SER A 62 -7.21 -72.85 52.97
C SER A 62 -8.29 -73.87 52.59
N SER A 63 -8.86 -73.77 51.38
CA SER A 63 -9.84 -74.72 50.84
C SER A 63 -9.22 -76.11 50.56
N LEU A 64 -8.00 -76.16 50.01
CA LEU A 64 -7.29 -77.42 49.79
C LEU A 64 -6.92 -78.09 51.11
N SER A 65 -6.54 -77.31 52.12
CA SER A 65 -6.28 -77.81 53.47
C SER A 65 -7.55 -78.35 54.13
N LEU A 66 -8.69 -77.66 53.96
CA LEU A 66 -10.00 -78.15 54.41
C LEU A 66 -10.33 -79.51 53.78
N ARG A 67 -10.10 -79.64 52.48
CA ARG A 67 -10.32 -80.91 51.77
C ARG A 67 -9.42 -82.02 52.33
N ARG A 68 -8.12 -81.75 52.54
CA ARG A 68 -7.18 -82.70 53.17
C ARG A 68 -7.67 -83.16 54.55
N ASP A 69 -8.16 -82.23 55.37
CA ASP A 69 -8.70 -82.53 56.68
C ASP A 69 -9.97 -83.41 56.57
N LEU A 70 -10.87 -83.11 55.63
CA LEU A 70 -12.07 -83.91 55.36
C LEU A 70 -11.75 -85.31 54.80
N GLU A 71 -10.75 -85.46 53.93
CA GLU A 71 -10.27 -86.75 53.43
C GLU A 71 -9.72 -87.60 54.58
N THR A 72 -8.95 -86.99 55.47
CA THR A 72 -8.41 -87.65 56.67
C THR A 72 -9.52 -88.06 57.63
N LEU A 73 -10.52 -87.20 57.85
CA LEU A 73 -11.69 -87.52 58.64
C LEU A 73 -12.48 -88.69 58.04
N ASN A 74 -12.71 -88.67 56.72
CA ASN A 74 -13.42 -89.75 56.02
C ASN A 74 -12.72 -91.10 56.22
N ASN A 75 -11.39 -91.14 56.04
CA ASN A 75 -10.62 -92.37 56.21
C ASN A 75 -10.63 -92.87 57.65
N LEU A 76 -10.44 -91.98 58.64
CA LEU A 76 -10.49 -92.36 60.06
C LEU A 76 -11.87 -92.88 60.47
N VAL A 77 -12.95 -92.27 59.98
CA VAL A 77 -14.31 -92.73 60.26
C VAL A 77 -14.58 -94.08 59.60
N GLN A 78 -14.12 -94.32 58.36
CA GLN A 78 -14.23 -95.65 57.72
C GLN A 78 -13.49 -96.73 58.50
N ILE A 79 -12.28 -96.41 59.00
CA ILE A 79 -11.52 -97.33 59.87
C ILE A 79 -12.30 -97.57 61.18
N ASN A 80 -12.88 -96.54 61.78
CA ASN A 80 -13.66 -96.66 63.01
C ASN A 80 -14.97 -97.46 62.82
N VAL A 81 -15.63 -97.36 61.66
CA VAL A 81 -16.80 -98.18 61.31
C VAL A 81 -16.45 -99.66 61.38
N SER A 82 -15.28 -100.03 60.83
CA SER A 82 -14.86 -101.43 60.69
C SER A 82 -14.14 -102.01 61.91
N LEU A 83 -13.40 -101.18 62.68
CA LEU A 83 -12.57 -101.61 63.82
C LEU A 83 -13.06 -101.13 65.18
N GLY A 84 -13.98 -100.16 65.24
CA GLY A 84 -14.42 -99.54 66.50
C GLY A 84 -15.14 -100.52 67.42
N GLN A 85 -15.98 -101.39 66.85
CA GLN A 85 -16.72 -102.41 67.61
C GLN A 85 -15.83 -103.55 68.14
N SER A 86 -14.65 -103.77 67.54
CA SER A 86 -13.72 -104.82 67.95
C SER A 86 -12.67 -104.35 68.96
N GLY A 87 -12.69 -103.06 69.36
CA GLY A 87 -11.70 -102.46 70.25
C GLY A 87 -10.31 -102.27 69.62
N LYS A 88 -10.14 -102.64 68.34
CA LYS A 88 -8.85 -102.59 67.62
C LYS A 88 -8.58 -101.23 66.96
N ALA A 89 -9.51 -100.28 67.08
CA ALA A 89 -9.40 -98.94 66.51
C ALA A 89 -8.43 -98.00 67.28
N GLY A 90 -7.93 -98.37 68.46
CA GLY A 90 -6.96 -97.55 69.21
C GLY A 90 -7.49 -96.14 69.54
N ASN A 91 -6.69 -95.10 69.27
CA ASN A 91 -7.03 -93.70 69.57
C ASN A 91 -7.77 -92.95 68.43
N VAL A 92 -8.34 -93.68 67.47
CA VAL A 92 -9.00 -93.10 66.29
C VAL A 92 -10.15 -92.17 66.66
N GLU A 93 -10.95 -92.48 67.67
CA GLU A 93 -12.08 -91.65 68.09
C GLU A 93 -11.63 -90.26 68.60
N SER A 94 -10.56 -90.20 69.39
CA SER A 94 -9.96 -88.93 69.85
C SER A 94 -9.40 -88.11 68.67
N LYS A 95 -8.76 -88.76 67.70
CA LYS A 95 -8.28 -88.11 66.47
C LYS A 95 -9.43 -87.55 65.64
N ILE A 96 -10.54 -88.29 65.53
CA ILE A 96 -11.76 -87.83 64.85
C ILE A 96 -12.30 -86.57 65.51
N SER A 97 -12.49 -86.55 66.84
CA SER A 97 -13.03 -85.37 67.54
C SER A 97 -12.14 -84.13 67.40
N ALA A 98 -10.81 -84.28 67.50
CA ALA A 98 -9.88 -83.16 67.32
C ALA A 98 -9.91 -82.61 65.89
N LEU A 99 -9.99 -83.50 64.90
CA LEU A 99 -10.06 -83.12 63.49
C LEU A 99 -11.41 -82.47 63.15
N GLU A 100 -12.51 -82.93 63.75
CA GLU A 100 -13.84 -82.34 63.56
C GLU A 100 -13.90 -80.88 64.03
N GLN A 101 -13.25 -80.56 65.17
CA GLN A 101 -13.15 -79.17 65.66
C GLN A 101 -12.30 -78.28 64.72
N THR A 102 -11.20 -78.84 64.22
CA THR A 102 -10.30 -78.14 63.28
C THR A 102 -11.02 -77.80 61.98
N ILE A 103 -11.76 -78.77 61.42
CA ILE A 103 -12.52 -78.61 60.18
C ILE A 103 -13.61 -77.55 60.35
N LEU A 104 -14.38 -77.59 61.44
CA LEU A 104 -15.45 -76.61 61.68
C LEU A 104 -14.89 -75.18 61.78
N THR A 105 -13.79 -75.01 62.52
CA THR A 105 -13.12 -73.71 62.67
C THR A 105 -12.63 -73.19 61.32
N ARG A 106 -12.01 -74.06 60.51
CA ARG A 106 -11.52 -73.70 59.17
C ARG A 106 -12.68 -73.33 58.24
N LEU A 107 -13.75 -74.12 58.21
CA LEU A 107 -14.96 -73.85 57.44
C LEU A 107 -15.57 -72.48 57.75
N GLN A 108 -15.67 -72.13 59.04
CA GLN A 108 -16.23 -70.86 59.48
C GLN A 108 -15.32 -69.66 59.18
N GLY A 109 -14.00 -69.88 59.10
CA GLY A 109 -13.02 -68.85 58.79
C GLY A 109 -12.90 -68.49 57.30
N LEU A 110 -13.54 -69.24 56.40
CA LEU A 110 -13.47 -68.98 54.96
C LEU A 110 -14.35 -67.78 54.58
N THR A 111 -13.73 -66.77 53.96
CA THR A 111 -14.38 -65.54 53.50
C THR A 111 -14.13 -65.31 52.01
N ALA A 112 -15.10 -64.71 51.32
CA ALA A 112 -14.96 -64.38 49.91
C ALA A 112 -13.95 -63.23 49.72
N MET A 113 -13.07 -63.35 48.71
CA MET A 113 -12.06 -62.31 48.38
C MET A 113 -12.54 -61.31 47.31
N THR A 114 -13.72 -61.53 46.73
CA THR A 114 -14.31 -60.68 45.68
C THR A 114 -15.22 -59.60 46.29
N SER A 115 -15.31 -58.45 45.62
CA SER A 115 -16.23 -57.35 45.98
C SER A 115 -17.56 -57.42 45.22
N ASP A 116 -17.75 -58.40 44.36
CA ASP A 116 -19.00 -58.61 43.62
C ASP A 116 -20.07 -59.22 44.54
N PRO A 117 -21.18 -58.50 44.84
CA PRO A 117 -22.21 -58.97 45.75
C PRO A 117 -22.81 -60.32 45.35
N GLU A 118 -22.95 -60.60 44.05
CA GLU A 118 -23.50 -61.87 43.57
C GLU A 118 -22.54 -63.03 43.85
N GLN A 119 -21.24 -62.82 43.61
CA GLN A 119 -20.23 -63.84 43.84
C GLN A 119 -20.04 -64.11 45.34
N VAL A 120 -20.08 -63.07 46.18
CA VAL A 120 -20.05 -63.19 47.65
C VAL A 120 -21.23 -64.03 48.13
N ALA A 121 -22.45 -63.75 47.67
CA ALA A 121 -23.64 -64.51 48.06
C ALA A 121 -23.54 -66.00 47.66
N VAL A 122 -23.03 -66.30 46.46
CA VAL A 122 -22.81 -67.69 46.01
C VAL A 122 -21.74 -68.39 46.85
N PHE A 123 -20.64 -67.70 47.17
CA PHE A 123 -19.57 -68.23 48.01
C PHE A 123 -20.07 -68.54 49.43
N ASP A 124 -20.69 -67.56 50.10
CA ASP A 124 -21.19 -67.70 51.46
C ASP A 124 -22.27 -68.79 51.52
N GLY A 125 -23.18 -68.83 50.54
CA GLY A 125 -24.20 -69.88 50.46
C GLY A 125 -23.61 -71.29 50.38
N LYS A 126 -22.53 -71.49 49.60
CA LYS A 126 -21.86 -72.80 49.50
C LYS A 126 -21.07 -73.16 50.76
N ARG A 127 -20.41 -72.19 51.39
CA ARG A 127 -19.75 -72.40 52.69
C ARG A 127 -20.77 -72.81 53.75
N ASP A 128 -21.90 -72.11 53.82
CA ASP A 128 -22.92 -72.34 54.83
C ASP A 128 -23.63 -73.69 54.61
N GLU A 129 -23.85 -74.11 53.35
CA GLU A 129 -24.31 -75.45 52.99
C GLU A 129 -23.34 -76.53 53.51
N MET A 130 -22.03 -76.33 53.34
CA MET A 130 -21.02 -77.25 53.87
C MET A 130 -20.98 -77.26 55.40
N ILE A 131 -21.12 -76.12 56.07
CA ILE A 131 -21.20 -76.04 57.53
C ILE A 131 -22.43 -76.79 58.04
N ALA A 132 -23.59 -76.62 57.40
CA ALA A 132 -24.82 -77.33 57.76
C ALA A 132 -24.68 -78.84 57.57
N ALA A 133 -24.14 -79.29 56.44
CA ALA A 133 -23.89 -80.70 56.16
C ALA A 133 -22.85 -81.29 57.13
N PHE A 134 -21.82 -80.52 57.50
CA PHE A 134 -20.83 -80.92 58.50
C PHE A 134 -21.44 -81.10 59.89
N LYS A 135 -22.29 -80.18 60.34
CA LYS A 135 -23.01 -80.32 61.62
C LYS A 135 -23.99 -81.49 61.62
N ALA A 136 -24.68 -81.74 60.51
CA ALA A 136 -25.60 -82.86 60.39
C ALA A 136 -24.89 -84.22 60.55
N GLN A 137 -23.68 -84.33 59.99
CA GLN A 137 -22.81 -85.49 60.16
C GLN A 137 -22.39 -85.73 61.62
N GLN A 138 -22.25 -84.67 62.44
CA GLN A 138 -21.88 -84.82 63.86
C GLN A 138 -23.03 -85.37 64.70
N THR A 139 -24.27 -85.10 64.31
CA THR A 139 -25.49 -85.58 64.99
C THR A 139 -25.96 -86.96 64.55
N GLU A 140 -25.36 -87.52 63.50
CA GLU A 140 -25.72 -88.83 62.95
C GLU A 140 -25.18 -89.96 63.85
N SER A 141 -26.06 -90.89 64.25
CA SER A 141 -25.71 -91.98 65.17
C SER A 141 -25.17 -93.21 64.45
N SER A 142 -25.54 -93.43 63.19
CA SER A 142 -24.99 -94.53 62.39
C SER A 142 -23.61 -94.17 61.86
N LEU A 143 -22.58 -94.94 62.24
CA LEU A 143 -21.23 -94.75 61.73
C LEU A 143 -21.15 -94.92 60.19
N GLN A 144 -21.96 -95.80 59.60
CA GLN A 144 -22.00 -95.96 58.14
C GLN A 144 -22.61 -94.74 57.45
N SER A 145 -23.71 -94.20 57.98
CA SER A 145 -24.31 -92.96 57.49
C SER A 145 -23.35 -91.78 57.66
N LYS A 146 -22.66 -91.71 58.82
CA LYS A 146 -21.63 -90.71 59.12
C LYS A 146 -20.52 -90.73 58.06
N SER A 147 -19.98 -91.92 57.73
CA SER A 147 -18.97 -92.06 56.67
C SER A 147 -19.48 -91.59 55.30
N ALA A 148 -20.71 -91.96 54.92
CA ALA A 148 -21.29 -91.54 53.65
C ALA A 148 -21.48 -90.01 53.56
N LEU A 149 -21.89 -89.36 54.65
CA LEU A 149 -22.02 -87.90 54.73
C LEU A 149 -20.66 -87.19 54.62
N ILE A 150 -19.61 -87.70 55.27
CA ILE A 150 -18.25 -87.14 55.14
C ILE A 150 -17.73 -87.32 53.71
N GLY A 151 -17.97 -88.47 53.08
CA GLY A 151 -17.64 -88.69 51.66
C GLY A 151 -18.29 -87.66 50.74
N LYS A 152 -19.57 -87.32 50.98
CA LYS A 152 -20.24 -86.22 50.27
C LYS A 152 -19.59 -84.86 50.55
N LEU A 153 -19.21 -84.58 51.80
CA LEU A 153 -18.52 -83.35 52.19
C LEU A 153 -17.15 -83.18 51.52
N VAL A 154 -16.38 -84.27 51.32
CA VAL A 154 -15.13 -84.24 50.53
C VAL A 154 -15.42 -83.79 49.09
N GLY A 155 -16.48 -84.33 48.48
CA GLY A 155 -16.96 -83.89 47.16
C GLY A 155 -17.41 -82.43 47.14
N SER A 156 -18.13 -81.96 48.17
CA SER A 156 -18.53 -80.55 48.28
C SER A 156 -17.31 -79.62 48.44
N ALA A 157 -16.30 -80.01 49.22
CA ALA A 157 -15.06 -79.24 49.36
C ALA A 157 -14.26 -79.14 48.05
N GLN A 158 -14.35 -80.17 47.21
CA GLN A 158 -13.79 -80.12 45.86
C GLN A 158 -14.51 -79.10 44.97
N ILE A 159 -15.84 -79.14 44.95
CA ILE A 159 -16.65 -78.18 44.19
C ILE A 159 -16.41 -76.75 44.72
N PHE A 160 -16.24 -76.59 46.03
CA PHE A 160 -15.92 -75.31 46.65
C PHE A 160 -14.55 -74.77 46.21
N SER A 161 -13.53 -75.63 46.13
CA SER A 161 -12.21 -75.26 45.60
C SER A 161 -12.28 -74.84 44.11
N GLN A 162 -13.13 -75.50 43.32
CA GLN A 162 -13.40 -75.11 41.93
C GLN A 162 -14.16 -73.79 41.83
N LEU A 163 -15.10 -73.53 42.73
CA LEU A 163 -15.82 -72.25 42.82
C LEU A 163 -14.85 -71.10 43.11
N ILE A 164 -13.96 -71.25 44.11
CA ILE A 164 -12.93 -70.25 44.43
C ILE A 164 -12.07 -69.96 43.19
N THR A 165 -11.65 -71.00 42.49
CA THR A 165 -10.80 -70.90 41.30
C THR A 165 -11.51 -70.24 40.11
N SER A 166 -12.81 -70.47 39.98
CA SER A 166 -13.65 -69.86 38.95
C SER A 166 -13.95 -68.38 39.23
N GLN A 167 -14.35 -68.06 40.46
CA GLN A 167 -14.67 -66.68 40.88
C GLN A 167 -13.43 -65.78 40.94
N SER A 168 -12.28 -66.33 41.31
CA SER A 168 -11.01 -65.59 41.32
C SER A 168 -10.47 -65.25 39.94
N GLY A 169 -10.95 -65.91 38.88
CA GLY A 169 -10.43 -65.76 37.52
C GLY A 169 -9.29 -66.71 37.17
N LEU A 170 -8.73 -67.44 38.14
CA LEU A 170 -7.59 -68.35 37.94
C LEU A 170 -7.88 -69.46 36.90
N SER A 171 -9.13 -69.93 36.77
CA SER A 171 -9.50 -70.91 35.73
C SER A 171 -9.59 -70.31 34.32
N ARG A 172 -9.69 -68.99 34.21
CA ARG A 172 -9.85 -68.23 32.97
C ARG A 172 -8.67 -67.29 32.70
N ASP A 173 -7.55 -67.46 33.40
CA ASP A 173 -6.37 -66.63 33.23
C ASP A 173 -5.91 -66.62 31.76
N ASN A 174 -5.49 -65.45 31.28
CA ASN A 174 -4.95 -65.28 29.94
C ASN A 174 -3.64 -66.05 29.73
N GLN A 175 -2.90 -66.34 30.81
CA GLN A 175 -1.67 -67.12 30.77
C GLN A 175 -1.98 -68.62 30.91
N SER A 176 -1.53 -69.42 29.94
CA SER A 176 -1.85 -70.84 29.89
C SER A 176 -1.27 -71.64 31.06
N ASP A 177 -0.07 -71.27 31.52
CA ASP A 177 0.61 -71.91 32.65
C ASP A 177 -0.12 -71.67 33.97
N MET A 178 -0.57 -70.43 34.24
CA MET A 178 -1.38 -70.10 35.43
C MET A 178 -2.67 -70.94 35.48
N ARG A 179 -3.39 -71.04 34.35
CA ARG A 179 -4.60 -71.88 34.26
C ARG A 179 -4.32 -73.35 34.52
N GLN A 180 -3.28 -73.91 33.88
CA GLN A 180 -2.98 -75.33 33.99
C GLN A 180 -2.48 -75.71 35.39
N LEU A 181 -1.68 -74.87 36.04
CA LEU A 181 -1.24 -75.06 37.41
C LEU A 181 -2.41 -74.96 38.41
N SER A 182 -3.34 -74.05 38.15
CA SER A 182 -4.57 -73.95 38.92
C SER A 182 -5.48 -75.18 38.74
N GLU A 183 -5.66 -75.67 37.50
CA GLU A 183 -6.37 -76.93 37.21
C GLU A 183 -5.69 -78.13 37.87
N LEU A 184 -4.35 -78.15 37.88
CA LEU A 184 -3.56 -79.22 38.51
C LEU A 184 -3.94 -79.37 39.99
N VAL A 185 -3.93 -78.28 40.75
CA VAL A 185 -4.22 -78.32 42.20
C VAL A 185 -5.70 -78.46 42.53
N THR A 186 -6.60 -78.04 41.63
CA THR A 186 -8.05 -78.02 41.88
C THR A 186 -8.82 -79.16 41.26
N LEU A 187 -8.28 -79.90 40.31
CA LEU A 187 -8.97 -80.99 39.62
C LEU A 187 -8.16 -82.28 39.57
N VAL A 188 -6.85 -82.19 39.37
CA VAL A 188 -6.00 -83.36 39.08
C VAL A 188 -5.46 -83.98 40.38
N THR A 189 -4.73 -83.23 41.20
CA THR A 189 -4.12 -83.74 42.44
C THR A 189 -5.14 -84.26 43.47
N PRO A 190 -6.32 -83.63 43.65
CA PRO A 190 -7.51 -84.26 44.21
C PRO A 190 -7.74 -85.75 43.96
N ARG A 191 -7.65 -86.19 42.70
CA ARG A 191 -7.97 -87.58 42.34
C ARG A 191 -6.92 -88.54 42.88
N VAL A 192 -5.66 -88.07 42.91
CA VAL A 192 -4.51 -88.81 43.45
C VAL A 192 -4.68 -89.00 44.96
N THR A 193 -4.93 -87.94 45.72
CA THR A 193 -5.09 -88.08 47.18
C THR A 193 -6.36 -88.85 47.56
N GLN A 194 -7.44 -88.69 46.79
CA GLN A 194 -8.67 -89.45 47.01
C GLN A 194 -8.43 -90.96 46.86
N ILE A 195 -7.82 -91.41 45.76
CA ILE A 195 -7.64 -92.85 45.52
C ILE A 195 -6.65 -93.48 46.50
N LEU A 196 -5.57 -92.77 46.83
CA LEU A 196 -4.62 -93.19 47.86
C LEU A 196 -5.28 -93.23 49.24
N GLY A 197 -6.17 -92.27 49.54
CA GLY A 197 -6.94 -92.24 50.78
C GLY A 197 -7.94 -93.39 50.89
N GLU A 198 -8.59 -93.76 49.80
CA GLU A 198 -9.45 -94.95 49.74
C GLU A 198 -8.65 -96.23 50.04
N GLY A 199 -7.49 -96.41 49.40
CA GLY A 199 -6.58 -97.52 49.70
C GLY A 199 -6.03 -97.51 51.13
N ARG A 200 -5.67 -96.32 51.65
CA ARG A 200 -5.26 -96.12 53.04
C ARG A 200 -6.31 -96.62 54.00
N ALA A 201 -7.57 -96.22 53.82
CA ALA A 201 -8.67 -96.62 54.69
C ALA A 201 -8.94 -98.12 54.58
N MET A 202 -9.02 -98.64 53.35
CA MET A 202 -9.28 -100.05 53.06
C MET A 202 -8.22 -100.97 53.64
N GLY A 203 -6.95 -100.70 53.38
CA GLY A 203 -5.86 -101.53 53.88
C GLY A 203 -5.74 -101.46 55.39
N SER A 204 -5.96 -100.28 55.97
CA SER A 204 -5.94 -100.11 57.42
C SER A 204 -7.01 -100.94 58.12
N TYR A 205 -8.27 -100.93 57.65
CA TYR A 205 -9.28 -101.76 58.29
C TYR A 205 -9.12 -103.26 57.98
N SER A 206 -8.61 -103.64 56.81
CA SER A 206 -8.33 -105.05 56.48
C SER A 206 -7.23 -105.63 57.36
N LEU A 207 -6.12 -104.90 57.55
CA LEU A 207 -5.05 -105.25 58.49
C LEU A 207 -5.56 -105.28 59.93
N GLY A 208 -6.38 -104.30 60.34
CA GLY A 208 -6.95 -104.30 61.69
C GLY A 208 -7.93 -105.45 61.96
N GLN A 209 -8.65 -105.93 60.95
CA GLN A 209 -9.54 -107.09 61.06
C GLN A 209 -8.76 -108.41 61.06
N GLY A 210 -7.59 -108.45 60.41
CA GLY A 210 -6.74 -109.64 60.27
C GLY A 210 -7.16 -110.57 59.13
N PHE A 211 -8.13 -110.16 58.29
CA PHE A 211 -8.56 -110.89 57.11
C PHE A 211 -9.14 -109.91 56.06
N ILE A 212 -9.14 -110.32 54.79
CA ILE A 212 -9.82 -109.61 53.70
C ILE A 212 -11.02 -110.44 53.25
N ASN A 213 -12.22 -109.86 53.28
CA ASN A 213 -13.41 -110.51 52.74
C ASN A 213 -13.48 -110.36 51.21
N SER A 214 -14.28 -111.20 50.54
CA SER A 214 -14.39 -111.18 49.07
C SER A 214 -14.76 -109.81 48.51
N ALA A 215 -15.66 -109.06 49.17
CA ALA A 215 -16.05 -107.73 48.74
C ALA A 215 -14.91 -106.71 48.84
N SER A 216 -14.08 -106.80 49.88
CA SER A 216 -12.92 -105.93 50.07
C SER A 216 -11.79 -106.29 49.10
N SER A 217 -11.60 -107.58 48.80
CA SER A 217 -10.64 -108.05 47.79
C SER A 217 -10.99 -107.53 46.40
N THR A 218 -12.23 -107.72 45.94
CA THR A 218 -12.66 -107.19 44.63
C THR A 218 -12.50 -105.67 44.55
N ARG A 219 -12.85 -104.95 45.63
CA ARG A 219 -12.69 -103.50 45.67
C ARG A 219 -11.21 -103.07 45.68
N PHE A 220 -10.31 -103.88 46.25
CA PHE A 220 -8.87 -103.65 46.18
C PHE A 220 -8.31 -103.88 44.78
N ASP A 221 -8.74 -104.93 44.08
CA ASP A 221 -8.37 -105.18 42.68
C ASP A 221 -8.83 -104.01 41.78
N GLU A 222 -10.07 -103.54 41.97
CA GLU A 222 -10.60 -102.36 41.28
C GLU A 222 -9.80 -101.09 41.60
N LEU A 223 -9.37 -100.92 42.86
CA LEU A 223 -8.57 -99.78 43.30
C LEU A 223 -7.18 -99.80 42.63
N LEU A 224 -6.50 -100.95 42.59
CA LEU A 224 -5.20 -101.11 41.95
C LEU A 224 -5.28 -100.79 40.45
N ALA A 225 -6.29 -101.31 39.75
CA ALA A 225 -6.52 -100.99 38.34
C ALA A 225 -6.78 -99.49 38.10
N GLN A 226 -7.49 -98.82 39.02
CA GLN A 226 -7.71 -97.38 38.95
C GLN A 226 -6.43 -96.58 39.24
N ILE A 227 -5.57 -97.03 40.15
CA ILE A 227 -4.27 -96.40 40.44
C ILE A 227 -3.36 -96.47 39.22
N GLU A 228 -3.27 -97.62 38.55
CA GLU A 228 -2.47 -97.79 37.33
C GLU A 228 -2.93 -96.84 36.21
N LYS A 229 -4.25 -96.79 35.98
CA LYS A 229 -4.85 -95.85 35.01
C LYS A 229 -4.54 -94.39 35.39
N LEU A 230 -4.73 -94.03 36.66
CA LEU A 230 -4.48 -92.68 37.14
C LEU A 230 -3.01 -92.30 37.03
N GLN A 231 -2.08 -93.22 37.24
CA GLN A 231 -0.64 -92.98 37.12
C GLN A 231 -0.25 -92.52 35.71
N ALA A 232 -0.83 -93.14 34.67
CA ALA A 232 -0.60 -92.75 33.28
C ALA A 232 -1.21 -91.36 32.97
N GLU A 233 -2.48 -91.15 33.34
CA GLU A 233 -3.19 -89.88 33.12
C GLU A 233 -2.53 -88.72 33.89
N TYR A 234 -2.08 -88.97 35.12
CA TYR A 234 -1.45 -87.96 35.97
C TYR A 234 -0.10 -87.52 35.42
N GLY A 235 0.69 -88.44 34.86
CA GLY A 235 1.95 -88.11 34.20
C GLY A 235 1.78 -87.13 33.03
N LEU A 236 0.76 -87.35 32.19
CA LEU A 236 0.43 -86.44 31.09
C LEU A 236 -0.03 -85.07 31.61
N LYS A 237 -0.91 -85.05 32.61
CA LYS A 237 -1.40 -83.79 33.21
C LYS A 237 -0.29 -82.97 33.88
N LEU A 238 0.68 -83.62 34.53
CA LEU A 238 1.86 -82.96 35.08
C LEU A 238 2.74 -82.37 33.97
N GLN A 239 2.94 -83.11 32.88
CA GLN A 239 3.70 -82.64 31.73
C GLN A 239 3.03 -81.43 31.07
N ASP A 240 1.70 -81.45 30.91
CA ASP A 240 0.94 -80.33 30.35
C ASP A 240 1.04 -79.10 31.25
N ALA A 241 0.86 -79.26 32.57
CA ALA A 241 0.83 -78.16 33.51
C ALA A 241 2.20 -77.49 33.73
N LEU A 242 3.28 -78.27 33.67
CA LEU A 242 4.64 -77.75 33.81
C LEU A 242 5.23 -77.32 32.45
N GLY A 243 4.83 -77.98 31.36
CA GLY A 243 5.45 -77.81 30.04
C GLY A 243 5.40 -76.38 29.51
N SER A 244 4.33 -75.65 29.82
CA SER A 244 4.06 -74.28 29.36
C SER A 244 4.99 -73.22 29.95
N SER A 245 5.65 -73.47 31.08
CA SER A 245 6.58 -72.52 31.71
C SER A 245 7.88 -73.19 32.16
N LYS A 246 9.02 -72.68 31.68
CA LYS A 246 10.34 -73.17 32.11
C LYS A 246 10.55 -72.96 33.62
N ALA A 247 10.16 -71.81 34.14
CA ALA A 247 10.29 -71.50 35.57
C ALA A 247 9.42 -72.42 36.44
N ALA A 248 8.21 -72.77 35.97
CA ALA A 248 7.35 -73.74 36.65
C ALA A 248 8.01 -75.14 36.66
N ARG A 249 8.57 -75.59 35.52
CA ARG A 249 9.34 -76.85 35.45
C ARG A 249 10.51 -76.88 36.41
N ASP A 250 11.33 -75.83 36.41
CA ASP A 250 12.54 -75.77 37.24
C ASP A 250 12.19 -75.77 38.74
N THR A 251 11.03 -75.22 39.12
CA THR A 251 10.62 -75.08 40.53
C THR A 251 9.82 -76.29 41.05
N LEU A 252 8.96 -76.89 40.22
CA LEU A 252 7.95 -77.86 40.65
C LEU A 252 8.22 -79.30 40.21
N SER A 253 9.17 -79.55 39.30
CA SER A 253 9.43 -80.89 38.75
C SER A 253 9.77 -81.92 39.82
N ALA A 254 10.59 -81.58 40.81
CA ALA A 254 10.97 -82.49 41.89
C ALA A 254 9.75 -82.98 42.72
N GLN A 255 8.86 -82.06 43.11
CA GLN A 255 7.63 -82.40 43.83
C GLN A 255 6.62 -83.12 42.92
N ALA A 256 6.55 -82.75 41.64
CA ALA A 256 5.69 -83.40 40.66
C ALA A 256 6.08 -84.87 40.44
N ASP A 257 7.38 -85.13 40.28
CA ASP A 257 7.92 -86.48 40.13
C ASP A 257 7.73 -87.30 41.41
N SER A 258 7.92 -86.69 42.59
CA SER A 258 7.70 -87.34 43.88
C SER A 258 6.22 -87.71 44.09
N SER A 259 5.30 -86.81 43.74
CA SER A 259 3.85 -87.05 43.75
C SER A 259 3.44 -88.12 42.74
N ARG A 260 4.01 -88.11 41.53
CA ARG A 260 3.74 -89.16 40.53
C ARG A 260 4.25 -90.53 40.97
N ALA A 261 5.45 -90.57 41.56
CA ALA A 261 6.04 -91.80 42.08
C ALA A 261 5.26 -92.38 43.26
N SER A 262 4.49 -91.56 43.98
CA SER A 262 3.72 -92.01 45.14
C SER A 262 2.61 -92.99 44.76
N LEU A 263 1.99 -92.84 43.57
CA LEU A 263 0.98 -93.78 43.05
C LEU A 263 1.58 -95.18 42.82
N LYS A 264 2.76 -95.26 42.20
CA LYS A 264 3.44 -96.54 41.96
C LYS A 264 3.82 -97.21 43.28
N LYS A 265 4.45 -96.45 44.18
CA LYS A 265 4.84 -96.92 45.52
C LYS A 265 3.63 -97.38 46.34
N ALA A 266 2.49 -96.71 46.20
CA ALA A 266 1.26 -97.11 46.87
C ALA A 266 0.69 -98.41 46.30
N SER A 267 0.71 -98.59 44.97
CA SER A 267 0.30 -99.84 44.34
C SER A 267 1.14 -101.02 44.83
N GLU A 268 2.48 -100.86 44.82
CA GLU A 268 3.43 -101.87 45.32
C GLU A 268 3.16 -102.18 46.81
N LEU A 269 2.95 -101.14 47.62
CA LEU A 269 2.66 -101.28 49.05
C LEU A 269 1.31 -102.00 49.32
N PHE A 270 0.27 -101.69 48.54
CA PHE A 270 -1.05 -102.31 48.66
C PHE A 270 -1.02 -103.79 48.25
N GLU A 271 -0.31 -104.12 47.17
CA GLU A 271 -0.12 -105.51 46.74
C GLU A 271 0.65 -106.30 47.78
N GLU A 272 1.79 -105.80 48.25
CA GLU A 272 2.68 -106.50 49.18
C GLU A 272 2.04 -106.72 50.56
N GLN A 273 1.43 -105.68 51.14
CA GLN A 273 0.97 -105.72 52.53
C GLN A 273 -0.50 -106.12 52.71
N VAL A 274 -1.32 -106.11 51.64
CA VAL A 274 -2.76 -106.39 51.75
C VAL A 274 -3.22 -107.53 50.84
N VAL A 275 -2.87 -107.51 49.56
CA VAL A 275 -3.40 -108.49 48.59
C VAL A 275 -2.61 -109.80 48.59
N MET A 276 -1.28 -109.73 48.63
CA MET A 276 -0.36 -110.88 48.56
C MET A 276 0.22 -111.28 49.92
N ALA A 277 -0.22 -110.67 51.01
CA ALA A 277 0.28 -110.97 52.35
C ALA A 277 -0.19 -112.37 52.81
N ASP A 278 0.76 -113.22 53.22
CA ASP A 278 0.47 -114.55 53.76
C ASP A 278 -0.42 -114.48 55.03
N THR A 279 -0.23 -113.44 55.85
CA THR A 279 -1.01 -113.13 57.06
C THR A 279 -1.15 -111.61 57.23
N LEU A 280 -2.35 -111.14 57.58
CA LEU A 280 -2.63 -109.71 57.80
C LEU A 280 -2.40 -109.29 59.28
N ASP A 281 -1.22 -109.58 59.82
CA ASP A 281 -0.89 -109.36 61.24
C ASP A 281 -0.12 -108.05 61.51
N ALA A 282 0.24 -107.31 60.46
CA ALA A 282 0.98 -106.06 60.60
C ALA A 282 0.13 -104.95 61.27
N PRO A 283 0.73 -104.08 62.12
CA PRO A 283 -0.01 -102.97 62.73
C PRO A 283 -0.54 -102.00 61.67
N TRP A 284 -1.88 -101.89 61.58
CA TRP A 284 -2.53 -101.07 60.58
C TRP A 284 -2.13 -99.58 60.66
N GLN A 285 -1.71 -99.09 61.82
CA GLN A 285 -1.22 -97.72 61.99
C GLN A 285 0.05 -97.46 61.17
N GLY A 286 0.96 -98.44 61.09
CA GLY A 286 2.18 -98.32 60.30
C GLY A 286 1.88 -98.23 58.81
N PHE A 287 0.92 -99.02 58.32
CA PHE A 287 0.40 -98.92 56.95
C PHE A 287 -0.26 -97.55 56.71
N TYR A 288 -1.12 -97.11 57.64
CA TYR A 288 -1.78 -95.80 57.56
C TYR A 288 -0.76 -94.66 57.42
N ASP A 289 0.31 -94.67 58.22
CA ASP A 289 1.35 -93.64 58.22
C ASP A 289 2.19 -93.70 56.93
N GLN A 290 2.53 -94.88 56.43
CA GLN A 290 3.24 -95.05 55.15
C GLN A 290 2.45 -94.47 53.97
N VAL A 291 1.15 -94.78 53.87
CA VAL A 291 0.31 -94.23 52.80
C VAL A 291 0.07 -92.73 53.00
N SER A 292 -0.02 -92.26 54.25
CA SER A 292 -0.09 -90.83 54.55
C SER A 292 1.15 -90.08 54.04
N ALA A 293 2.34 -90.65 54.22
CA ALA A 293 3.59 -90.07 53.69
C ALA A 293 3.63 -90.04 52.14
N LEU A 294 2.98 -90.99 51.47
CA LEU A 294 2.80 -90.99 50.02
C LEU A 294 1.81 -89.92 49.56
N MET A 295 0.69 -89.74 50.27
CA MET A 295 -0.26 -88.65 50.01
C MET A 295 0.36 -87.27 50.27
N ASP A 296 1.23 -87.15 51.27
CA ASP A 296 1.94 -85.91 51.58
C ASP A 296 2.81 -85.40 50.43
N GLN A 297 3.31 -86.27 49.54
CA GLN A 297 4.02 -85.84 48.33
C GLN A 297 3.13 -84.99 47.40
N THR A 298 1.86 -85.36 47.29
CA THR A 298 0.88 -84.61 46.49
C THR A 298 0.46 -83.31 47.18
N TYR A 299 0.33 -83.31 48.51
CA TYR A 299 0.07 -82.07 49.26
C TYR A 299 1.24 -81.08 49.16
N GLN A 300 2.49 -81.56 49.23
CA GLN A 300 3.68 -80.74 49.03
C GLN A 300 3.73 -80.15 47.62
N LEU A 301 3.32 -80.89 46.59
CA LEU A 301 3.17 -80.35 45.23
C LEU A 301 2.11 -79.23 45.18
N ASN A 302 0.96 -79.41 45.82
CA ASN A 302 -0.08 -78.37 45.87
C ASN A 302 0.44 -77.10 46.54
N GLU A 303 1.10 -77.21 47.69
CA GLU A 303 1.69 -76.08 48.40
C GLU A 303 2.78 -75.39 47.59
N ALA A 304 3.69 -76.16 46.97
CA ALA A 304 4.72 -75.63 46.09
C ALA A 304 4.12 -74.89 44.88
N THR A 305 3.03 -75.41 44.31
CA THR A 305 2.34 -74.81 43.18
C THR A 305 1.72 -73.47 43.57
N LEU A 306 1.00 -73.39 44.70
CA LEU A 306 0.44 -72.12 45.19
C LEU A 306 1.54 -71.11 45.53
N LYS A 307 2.65 -71.57 46.13
CA LYS A 307 3.82 -70.74 46.45
C LYS A 307 4.53 -70.22 45.19
N TYR A 308 4.49 -70.97 44.08
CA TYR A 308 5.00 -70.52 42.79
C TYR A 308 4.08 -69.49 42.13
N LEU A 309 2.76 -69.69 42.18
CA LEU A 309 1.77 -68.77 41.59
C LEU A 309 1.78 -67.38 42.26
N GLY A 310 2.01 -67.30 43.58
CA GLY A 310 2.00 -66.05 44.34
C GLY A 310 2.94 -64.97 43.79
N PRO A 311 4.26 -65.21 43.68
CA PRO A 311 5.21 -64.27 43.10
C PRO A 311 4.90 -63.89 41.64
N GLN A 312 4.39 -64.82 40.83
CA GLN A 312 4.04 -64.55 39.42
C GLN A 312 2.88 -63.55 39.33
N LEU A 313 1.81 -63.75 40.10
CA LEU A 313 0.68 -62.84 40.16
C LEU A 313 1.06 -61.49 40.81
N GLN A 314 1.93 -61.49 41.83
CA GLN A 314 2.43 -60.27 42.44
C GLN A 314 3.24 -59.44 41.44
N GLN A 315 4.15 -60.06 40.69
CA GLN A 315 4.93 -59.38 39.65
C GLN A 315 4.01 -58.81 38.56
N ARG A 316 3.01 -59.59 38.11
CA ARG A 316 2.00 -59.13 37.14
C ARG A 316 1.19 -57.96 37.67
N LEU A 317 0.81 -57.97 38.95
CA LEU A 317 0.08 -56.88 39.60
C LEU A 317 0.90 -55.58 39.60
N ASP A 318 2.20 -55.66 39.92
CA ASP A 318 3.10 -54.50 39.94
C ASP A 318 3.36 -53.95 38.51
N GLN A 319 3.45 -54.83 37.52
CA GLN A 319 3.51 -54.44 36.10
C GLN A 319 2.23 -53.72 35.67
N ASN A 320 1.06 -54.29 35.95
CA ASN A 320 -0.24 -53.69 35.64
C ASN A 320 -0.41 -52.32 36.33
N ARG A 321 0.03 -52.20 37.59
CA ARG A 321 0.03 -50.92 38.32
C ARG A 321 0.92 -49.87 37.64
N THR A 322 2.13 -50.26 37.25
CA THR A 322 3.10 -49.35 36.61
C THR A 322 2.60 -48.91 35.24
N HIS A 323 2.08 -49.84 34.43
CA HIS A 323 1.48 -49.52 33.13
C HIS A 323 0.29 -48.56 33.26
N MET A 324 -0.60 -48.80 34.22
CA MET A 324 -1.75 -47.92 34.50
C MET A 324 -1.29 -46.48 34.85
N ILE A 325 -0.31 -46.34 35.74
CA ILE A 325 0.21 -45.02 36.16
C ILE A 325 0.89 -44.32 34.98
N LEU A 326 1.75 -45.01 34.23
CA LEU A 326 2.45 -44.42 33.07
C LEU A 326 1.47 -43.95 32.00
N GLN A 327 0.44 -44.74 31.68
CA GLN A 327 -0.59 -44.37 30.73
C GLN A 327 -1.37 -43.13 31.19
N ALA A 328 -1.77 -43.08 32.48
CA ALA A 328 -2.46 -41.92 33.04
C ALA A 328 -1.61 -40.64 32.97
N VAL A 329 -0.33 -40.72 33.35
CA VAL A 329 0.61 -39.59 33.29
C VAL A 329 0.85 -39.13 31.85
N ALA A 330 1.09 -40.06 30.92
CA ALA A 330 1.31 -39.73 29.51
C ALA A 330 0.10 -39.00 28.91
N LEU A 331 -1.11 -39.46 29.21
CA LEU A 331 -2.35 -38.82 28.76
C LEU A 331 -2.52 -37.42 29.39
N SER A 332 -2.24 -37.26 30.68
CA SER A 332 -2.26 -35.94 31.33
C SER A 332 -1.28 -34.95 30.67
N VAL A 333 -0.06 -35.38 30.36
CA VAL A 333 0.94 -34.53 29.68
C VAL A 333 0.45 -34.09 28.29
N VAL A 334 -0.14 -35.01 27.52
CA VAL A 334 -0.71 -34.68 26.20
C VAL A 334 -1.83 -33.64 26.33
N PHE A 335 -2.74 -33.78 27.30
CA PHE A 335 -3.80 -32.79 27.53
C PHE A 335 -3.24 -31.43 27.92
N VAL A 336 -2.25 -31.37 28.82
CA VAL A 336 -1.59 -30.11 29.21
C VAL A 336 -0.93 -29.43 28.01
N LEU A 337 -0.21 -30.19 27.16
CA LEU A 337 0.40 -29.69 25.94
C LEU A 337 -0.64 -29.15 24.95
N ILE A 338 -1.74 -29.88 24.75
CA ILE A 338 -2.85 -29.45 23.89
C ILE A 338 -3.39 -28.11 24.42
N PHE A 339 -3.79 -28.03 25.70
CA PHE A 339 -4.32 -26.78 26.26
C PHE A 339 -3.32 -25.61 26.21
N TYR A 340 -2.04 -25.86 26.46
CA TYR A 340 -0.98 -24.85 26.38
C TYR A 340 -0.83 -24.30 24.95
N LEU A 341 -0.65 -25.16 23.96
CA LEU A 341 -0.49 -24.75 22.56
C LEU A 341 -1.76 -24.08 22.03
N TYR A 342 -2.94 -24.58 22.40
CA TYR A 342 -4.23 -24.01 22.01
C TYR A 342 -4.41 -22.61 22.59
N GLY A 343 -4.08 -22.42 23.88
CA GLY A 343 -4.11 -21.13 24.55
C GLY A 343 -3.13 -20.12 23.95
N ALA A 344 -1.90 -20.55 23.66
CA ALA A 344 -0.89 -19.72 23.01
C ALA A 344 -1.34 -19.25 21.62
N PHE A 345 -1.90 -20.15 20.81
CA PHE A 345 -2.42 -19.85 19.48
C PHE A 345 -3.60 -18.86 19.50
N TYR A 346 -4.57 -19.08 20.40
CA TYR A 346 -5.69 -18.16 20.61
C TYR A 346 -5.23 -16.76 21.03
N ALA A 347 -4.32 -16.68 22.00
CA ALA A 347 -3.78 -15.42 22.50
C ALA A 347 -3.00 -14.66 21.42
N SER A 348 -2.16 -15.35 20.65
CA SER A 348 -1.38 -14.77 19.55
C SER A 348 -2.29 -14.15 18.47
N THR A 349 -3.27 -14.93 17.99
CA THR A 349 -4.20 -14.50 16.93
C THR A 349 -5.03 -13.30 17.36
N ARG A 350 -5.64 -13.37 18.56
CA ARG A 350 -6.49 -12.29 19.09
C ARG A 350 -5.70 -11.01 19.35
N THR A 351 -4.49 -11.12 19.89
CA THR A 351 -3.64 -9.95 20.18
C THR A 351 -3.22 -9.24 18.90
N THR A 352 -2.82 -9.99 17.87
CA THR A 352 -2.41 -9.45 16.56
C THR A 352 -3.57 -8.72 15.88
N LEU A 353 -4.75 -9.34 15.80
CA LEU A 353 -5.96 -8.72 15.25
C LEU A 353 -6.38 -7.46 16.01
N LYS A 354 -6.31 -7.47 17.34
CA LYS A 354 -6.66 -6.29 18.16
C LYS A 354 -5.67 -5.13 17.95
N ARG A 355 -4.37 -5.43 17.82
CA ARG A 355 -3.34 -4.43 17.51
C ARG A 355 -3.51 -3.86 16.11
N LEU A 356 -3.77 -4.70 15.12
CA LEU A 356 -4.04 -4.26 13.75
C LEU A 356 -5.29 -3.36 13.70
N GLY A 357 -6.36 -3.77 14.38
CA GLY A 357 -7.58 -2.96 14.52
C GLY A 357 -7.31 -1.60 15.16
N ALA A 358 -6.51 -1.53 16.23
CA ALA A 358 -6.15 -0.27 16.86
C ALA A 358 -5.30 0.65 15.96
N VAL A 359 -4.46 0.09 15.09
CA VAL A 359 -3.72 0.88 14.09
C VAL A 359 -4.67 1.35 12.96
N MET A 360 -5.60 0.50 12.53
CA MET A 360 -6.64 0.88 11.57
C MET A 360 -7.53 2.00 12.09
N ASP A 361 -7.90 2.00 13.38
CA ASP A 361 -8.65 3.10 14.00
C ASP A 361 -7.89 4.43 13.91
N LYS A 362 -6.55 4.41 14.08
CA LYS A 362 -5.72 5.61 13.93
C LYS A 362 -5.67 6.10 12.48
N VAL A 363 -5.53 5.19 11.51
CA VAL A 363 -5.58 5.52 10.08
C VAL A 363 -6.94 6.09 9.69
N ALA A 364 -8.03 5.51 10.20
CA ALA A 364 -9.39 6.00 9.97
C ALA A 364 -9.62 7.39 10.60
N ALA A 365 -8.94 7.71 11.71
CA ALA A 365 -8.92 9.03 12.32
C ALA A 365 -8.00 10.03 11.60
N GLY A 366 -7.34 9.63 10.50
CA GLY A 366 -6.52 10.50 9.66
C GLY A 366 -5.01 10.42 9.93
N ASP A 367 -4.54 9.58 10.85
CA ASP A 367 -3.10 9.42 11.12
C ASP A 367 -2.46 8.40 10.20
N MET A 368 -1.74 8.88 9.17
CA MET A 368 -1.04 8.07 8.18
C MET A 368 0.44 7.82 8.54
N THR A 369 0.91 8.32 9.69
CA THR A 369 2.29 8.12 10.18
C THR A 369 2.49 6.79 10.90
N VAL A 370 1.39 6.10 11.19
CA VAL A 370 1.39 4.86 11.96
C VAL A 370 1.85 3.67 11.11
N THR A 371 2.64 2.80 11.72
CA THR A 371 3.08 1.54 11.12
C THR A 371 2.70 0.37 12.01
N PHE A 372 2.13 -0.67 11.41
CA PHE A 372 1.87 -1.93 12.10
C PHE A 372 3.12 -2.81 12.10
N SER A 373 3.64 -3.14 13.28
CA SER A 373 4.77 -4.09 13.40
C SER A 373 4.24 -5.52 13.53
N ALA A 374 4.21 -6.24 12.42
CA ALA A 374 3.92 -7.66 12.38
C ALA A 374 5.04 -8.44 13.06
N HIS A 375 4.73 -9.13 14.17
CA HIS A 375 5.65 -10.07 14.81
C HIS A 375 5.37 -11.52 14.40
N SER A 376 4.45 -11.74 13.46
CA SER A 376 4.09 -13.05 12.92
C SER A 376 4.63 -13.23 11.51
N ARG A 377 4.95 -14.47 11.15
CA ARG A 377 5.40 -14.88 9.80
C ARG A 377 4.30 -15.61 9.01
N ASP A 378 3.08 -15.57 9.51
CA ASP A 378 1.89 -16.18 8.90
C ASP A 378 1.13 -15.15 8.03
N GLU A 379 -0.06 -15.53 7.59
CA GLU A 379 -0.94 -14.70 6.76
C GLU A 379 -1.33 -13.37 7.45
N LEU A 380 -1.32 -13.30 8.79
CA LEU A 380 -1.55 -12.05 9.52
C LEU A 380 -0.34 -11.12 9.44
N GLY A 381 0.87 -11.68 9.37
CA GLY A 381 2.10 -10.93 9.12
C GLY A 381 2.11 -10.30 7.73
N GLU A 382 1.80 -11.10 6.70
CA GLU A 382 1.67 -10.63 5.32
C GLU A 382 0.60 -9.54 5.17
N LEU A 383 -0.57 -9.73 5.80
CA LEU A 383 -1.62 -8.71 5.83
C LEU A 383 -1.13 -7.39 6.46
N GLY A 384 -0.31 -7.48 7.51
CA GLY A 384 0.32 -6.33 8.14
C GLY A 384 1.26 -5.56 7.21
N GLU A 385 2.07 -6.26 6.41
CA GLU A 385 2.96 -5.64 5.43
C GLU A 385 2.19 -4.96 4.29
N VAL A 386 1.18 -5.64 3.74
CA VAL A 386 0.30 -5.08 2.69
C VAL A 386 -0.45 -3.85 3.21
N PHE A 387 -0.93 -3.90 4.46
CA PHE A 387 -1.53 -2.75 5.12
C PHE A 387 -0.56 -1.57 5.23
N ASN A 388 0.67 -1.79 5.71
CA ASN A 388 1.69 -0.75 5.79
C ASN A 388 2.01 -0.13 4.42
N GLY A 389 2.12 -0.97 3.38
CA GLY A 389 2.33 -0.49 2.01
C GLY A 389 1.18 0.38 1.49
N THR A 390 -0.06 0.08 1.91
CA THR A 390 -1.25 0.87 1.56
C THR A 390 -1.26 2.21 2.29
N VAL A 391 -1.01 2.22 3.60
CA VAL A 391 -0.92 3.45 4.41
C VAL A 391 0.17 4.36 3.87
N LYS A 392 1.35 3.81 3.55
CA LYS A 392 2.45 4.57 2.95
C LYS A 392 2.08 5.22 1.61
N LYS A 393 1.37 4.50 0.74
CA LYS A 393 0.91 5.07 -0.54
C LYS A 393 -0.10 6.21 -0.32
N ILE A 394 -0.99 6.08 0.66
CA ILE A 394 -1.94 7.14 1.00
C ILE A 394 -1.19 8.35 1.57
N HIS A 395 -0.25 8.13 2.48
CA HIS A 395 0.64 9.17 3.00
C HIS A 395 1.33 9.95 1.87
N ASP A 396 2.03 9.25 0.97
CA ASP A 396 2.77 9.88 -0.13
C ASP A 396 1.83 10.63 -1.10
N LEU A 397 0.60 10.14 -1.31
CA LEU A 397 -0.41 10.84 -2.11
C LEU A 397 -0.87 12.13 -1.45
N ILE A 398 -1.17 12.10 -0.15
CA ILE A 398 -1.60 13.30 0.59
C ILE A 398 -0.48 14.35 0.60
N GLU A 399 0.78 13.95 0.79
CA GLU A 399 1.93 14.86 0.72
C GLU A 399 2.07 15.51 -0.66
N ARG A 400 1.96 14.73 -1.74
CA ARG A 400 1.97 15.24 -3.12
C ARG A 400 0.81 16.19 -3.41
N VAL A 401 -0.38 15.91 -2.90
CA VAL A 401 -1.52 16.84 -3.03
C VAL A 401 -1.22 18.13 -2.27
N GLY A 402 -0.67 18.07 -1.06
CA GLY A 402 -0.26 19.26 -0.30
C GLY A 402 0.76 20.13 -1.04
N GLN A 403 1.76 19.52 -1.68
CA GLN A 403 2.72 20.22 -2.54
C GLN A 403 2.03 20.87 -3.76
N THR A 404 1.14 20.13 -4.42
CA THR A 404 0.38 20.64 -5.59
C THR A 404 -0.52 21.81 -5.21
N VAL A 405 -1.21 21.74 -4.07
CA VAL A 405 -2.04 22.84 -3.55
C VAL A 405 -1.20 24.09 -3.31
N SER A 406 -0.01 23.95 -2.73
CA SER A 406 0.90 25.09 -2.50
C SER A 406 1.39 25.72 -3.81
N GLU A 407 1.63 24.91 -4.84
CA GLU A 407 2.02 25.39 -6.18
C GLU A 407 0.85 26.11 -6.87
N VAL A 408 -0.37 25.59 -6.77
CA VAL A 408 -1.58 26.24 -7.30
C VAL A 408 -1.85 27.58 -6.58
N GLU A 409 -1.67 27.64 -5.26
CA GLU A 409 -1.74 28.89 -4.46
C GLU A 409 -0.77 29.95 -5.01
N ARG A 410 0.48 29.56 -5.26
CA ARG A 410 1.53 30.42 -5.80
C ARG A 410 1.18 30.91 -7.22
N GLN A 411 0.70 30.02 -8.08
CA GLN A 411 0.30 30.35 -9.45
C GLN A 411 -0.91 31.29 -9.49
N ALA A 412 -1.92 31.06 -8.64
CA ALA A 412 -3.08 31.95 -8.51
C ALA A 412 -2.66 33.38 -8.12
N GLY A 413 -1.75 33.51 -7.16
CA GLY A 413 -1.18 34.81 -6.78
C GLY A 413 -0.40 35.48 -7.92
N GLN A 414 0.33 34.71 -8.74
CA GLN A 414 0.99 35.24 -9.93
C GLN A 414 -0.01 35.74 -10.97
N VAL A 415 -1.08 34.98 -11.24
CA VAL A 415 -2.13 35.39 -12.19
C VAL A 415 -2.82 36.67 -11.71
N GLN A 416 -3.15 36.77 -10.41
CA GLN A 416 -3.73 37.98 -9.83
C GLN A 416 -2.83 39.21 -10.04
N ASN A 417 -1.52 39.07 -9.83
CA ASN A 417 -0.57 40.15 -10.07
C ASN A 417 -0.48 40.55 -11.55
N VAL A 418 -0.48 39.57 -12.47
CA VAL A 418 -0.46 39.83 -13.92
C VAL A 418 -1.74 40.53 -14.38
N SER A 419 -2.91 40.11 -13.90
CA SER A 419 -4.18 40.79 -14.17
C SER A 419 -4.17 42.24 -13.69
N ALA A 420 -3.67 42.50 -12.48
CA ALA A 420 -3.55 43.86 -11.95
C ALA A 420 -2.60 44.73 -12.80
N GLN A 421 -1.46 44.18 -13.23
CA GLN A 421 -0.53 44.86 -14.15
C GLN A 421 -1.17 45.14 -15.51
N SER A 422 -1.96 44.20 -16.04
CA SER A 422 -2.68 44.37 -17.31
C SER A 422 -3.69 45.53 -17.23
N ASN A 423 -4.48 45.59 -16.14
CA ASN A 423 -5.40 46.71 -15.90
C ASN A 423 -4.67 48.06 -15.83
N GLN A 424 -3.53 48.12 -15.14
CA GLN A 424 -2.71 49.32 -15.09
C GLN A 424 -2.14 49.70 -16.46
N ALA A 425 -1.69 48.72 -17.25
CA ALA A 425 -1.18 48.94 -18.59
C ALA A 425 -2.26 49.49 -19.54
N VAL A 426 -3.47 48.93 -19.49
CA VAL A 426 -4.63 49.43 -20.26
C VAL A 426 -4.97 50.87 -19.85
N ALA A 427 -4.94 51.19 -18.54
CA ALA A 427 -5.16 52.56 -18.07
C ALA A 427 -4.12 53.54 -18.64
N GLY A 428 -2.83 53.16 -18.64
CA GLY A 428 -1.77 53.95 -19.25
C GLY A 428 -1.93 54.10 -20.77
N GLN A 429 -2.29 53.02 -21.45
CA GLN A 429 -2.57 53.00 -22.89
C GLN A 429 -3.72 53.94 -23.24
N ARG A 430 -4.79 53.99 -22.42
CA ARG A 430 -5.91 54.92 -22.63
C ARG A 430 -5.46 56.38 -22.63
N THR A 431 -4.60 56.79 -21.69
CA THR A 431 -4.03 58.14 -21.66
C THR A 431 -3.21 58.43 -22.92
N GLN A 432 -2.42 57.46 -23.40
CA GLN A 432 -1.67 57.63 -24.65
C GLN A 432 -2.60 57.78 -25.86
N ILE A 433 -3.67 56.99 -25.93
CA ILE A 433 -4.68 57.09 -26.99
C ILE A 433 -5.35 58.47 -27.00
N GLU A 434 -5.71 59.00 -25.83
CA GLU A 434 -6.29 60.36 -25.70
C GLU A 434 -5.32 61.45 -26.21
N GLN A 435 -4.02 61.29 -25.96
CA GLN A 435 -2.99 62.18 -26.50
C GLN A 435 -2.86 62.08 -28.02
N VAL A 436 -2.85 60.87 -28.59
CA VAL A 436 -2.79 60.69 -30.04
C VAL A 436 -4.06 61.24 -30.71
N ALA A 437 -5.24 61.01 -30.14
CA ALA A 437 -6.49 61.57 -30.66
C ALA A 437 -6.47 63.11 -30.66
N THR A 438 -5.90 63.72 -29.61
CA THR A 438 -5.69 65.17 -29.57
C THR A 438 -4.72 65.64 -30.66
N ALA A 439 -3.61 64.94 -30.85
CA ALA A 439 -2.63 65.25 -31.89
C ALA A 439 -3.23 65.10 -33.31
N MET A 440 -4.07 64.10 -33.55
CA MET A 440 -4.75 63.92 -34.84
C MET A 440 -5.75 65.04 -35.13
N ASN A 441 -6.50 65.49 -34.11
CA ASN A 441 -7.36 66.67 -34.24
C ASN A 441 -6.56 67.93 -34.59
N GLN A 442 -5.42 68.16 -33.93
CA GLN A 442 -4.52 69.26 -34.26
C GLN A 442 -3.91 69.12 -35.67
N MET A 443 -3.55 67.90 -36.08
CA MET A 443 -3.03 67.62 -37.43
C MET A 443 -4.08 67.91 -38.51
N SER A 444 -5.34 67.55 -38.27
CA SER A 444 -6.44 67.86 -39.19
C SER A 444 -6.65 69.37 -39.31
N ALA A 445 -6.67 70.10 -38.19
CA ALA A 445 -6.83 71.55 -38.18
C ALA A 445 -5.66 72.27 -38.89
N THR A 446 -4.42 71.87 -38.62
CA THR A 446 -3.23 72.44 -39.28
C THR A 446 -3.19 72.10 -40.77
N SER A 447 -3.56 70.88 -41.17
CA SER A 447 -3.67 70.50 -42.58
C SER A 447 -4.67 71.42 -43.30
N GLN A 448 -5.85 71.67 -42.73
CA GLN A 448 -6.83 72.61 -43.28
C GLN A 448 -6.28 74.05 -43.41
N GLU A 449 -5.48 74.50 -42.43
CA GLU A 449 -4.84 75.81 -42.48
C GLU A 449 -3.77 75.91 -43.57
N VAL A 450 -2.98 74.85 -43.78
CA VAL A 450 -2.01 74.75 -44.87
C VAL A 450 -2.72 74.75 -46.23
N ALA A 451 -3.85 74.02 -46.38
CA ALA A 451 -4.65 74.07 -47.60
C ALA A 451 -5.12 75.50 -47.92
N ARG A 452 -5.64 76.22 -46.91
CA ARG A 452 -6.06 77.62 -47.06
C ARG A 452 -4.89 78.53 -47.44
N SER A 453 -3.73 78.31 -46.83
CA SER A 453 -2.51 79.08 -47.12
C SER A 453 -2.01 78.85 -48.54
N ALA A 454 -1.99 77.60 -49.01
CA ALA A 454 -1.64 77.26 -50.39
C ALA A 454 -2.61 77.88 -51.39
N ALA A 455 -3.92 77.84 -51.11
CA ALA A 455 -4.93 78.49 -51.96
C ALA A 455 -4.76 80.02 -52.01
N ALA A 456 -4.47 80.65 -50.87
CA ALA A 456 -4.20 82.09 -50.81
C ALA A 456 -2.91 82.47 -51.56
N ALA A 457 -1.87 81.62 -51.50
CA ALA A 457 -0.63 81.81 -52.25
C ALA A 457 -0.86 81.71 -53.76
N VAL A 458 -1.67 80.74 -54.24
CA VAL A 458 -2.08 80.66 -55.65
C VAL A 458 -2.83 81.92 -56.08
N SER A 459 -3.78 82.40 -55.28
CA SER A 459 -4.50 83.65 -55.57
C SER A 459 -3.55 84.85 -55.65
N SER A 460 -2.58 84.95 -54.74
CA SER A 460 -1.60 86.05 -54.74
C SER A 460 -0.65 85.97 -55.93
N ALA A 461 -0.24 84.76 -56.30
CA ALA A 461 0.57 84.50 -57.49
C ALA A 461 -0.16 84.94 -58.77
N HIS A 462 -1.47 84.66 -58.89
CA HIS A 462 -2.28 85.18 -60.00
C HIS A 462 -2.32 86.71 -60.06
N SER A 463 -2.46 87.40 -58.91
CA SER A 463 -2.42 88.87 -58.90
C SER A 463 -1.06 89.42 -59.33
N VAL A 464 0.05 88.80 -58.90
CA VAL A 464 1.40 89.19 -59.34
C VAL A 464 1.61 88.94 -60.83
N ASN A 465 1.07 87.83 -61.36
CA ASN A 465 1.09 87.53 -62.79
C ASN A 465 0.41 88.64 -63.60
N ASP A 466 -0.78 89.07 -63.19
CA ASP A 466 -1.55 90.11 -63.89
C ASP A 466 -0.85 91.48 -63.85
N GLU A 467 -0.31 91.87 -62.69
CA GLU A 467 0.49 93.10 -62.54
C GLU A 467 1.78 93.07 -63.39
N THR A 468 2.44 91.91 -63.47
CA THR A 468 3.65 91.74 -64.29
C THR A 468 3.35 91.87 -65.78
N ILE A 469 2.21 91.31 -66.25
CA ILE A 469 1.73 91.47 -67.63
C ILE A 469 1.42 92.95 -67.93
N SER A 470 0.72 93.62 -67.01
CA SER A 470 0.42 95.06 -67.12
C SER A 470 1.69 95.91 -67.18
N GLY A 471 2.64 95.66 -66.27
CA GLY A 471 3.94 96.34 -66.22
C GLY A 471 4.75 96.15 -67.50
N ARG A 472 4.71 94.96 -68.10
CA ARG A 472 5.36 94.69 -69.39
C ARG A 472 4.79 95.59 -70.50
N GLY A 473 3.46 95.69 -70.58
CA GLY A 473 2.79 96.55 -71.56
C GLY A 473 3.15 98.04 -71.39
N LEU A 474 3.32 98.51 -70.15
CA LEU A 474 3.74 99.89 -69.89
C LEU A 474 5.19 100.15 -70.35
N VAL A 475 6.11 99.20 -70.12
CA VAL A 475 7.51 99.31 -70.57
C VAL A 475 7.61 99.30 -72.09
N GLU A 476 6.83 98.46 -72.78
CA GLU A 476 6.74 98.45 -74.26
C GLU A 476 6.25 99.80 -74.80
N SER A 477 5.20 100.39 -74.20
CA SER A 477 4.70 101.73 -74.56
C SER A 477 5.75 102.83 -74.33
N GLN A 478 6.47 102.76 -73.21
CA GLN A 478 7.55 103.71 -72.88
C GLN A 478 8.71 103.62 -73.89
N GLN A 479 9.07 102.41 -74.32
CA GLN A 479 10.10 102.21 -75.34
C GLN A 479 9.71 102.90 -76.67
N GLY A 480 8.44 102.77 -77.08
CA GLY A 480 7.91 103.48 -78.26
C GLY A 480 7.99 105.00 -78.14
N SER A 481 7.67 105.55 -76.96
CA SER A 481 7.74 106.99 -76.71
C SER A 481 9.17 107.54 -76.74
N ILE A 482 10.15 106.79 -76.20
CA ILE A 482 11.56 107.18 -76.22
C ILE A 482 12.13 107.11 -77.64
N ALA A 483 11.73 106.10 -78.43
CA ALA A 483 12.13 106.02 -79.83
C ALA A 483 11.63 107.22 -80.65
N ALA A 484 10.40 107.68 -80.39
CA ALA A 484 9.88 108.90 -81.00
C ALA A 484 10.67 110.15 -80.58
N LEU A 485 11.06 110.26 -79.30
CA LEU A 485 11.88 111.36 -78.79
C LEU A 485 13.28 111.42 -79.46
N ALA A 486 13.93 110.26 -79.64
CA ALA A 486 15.22 110.21 -80.33
C ALA A 486 15.13 110.77 -81.76
N ASN A 487 14.05 110.42 -82.48
CA ASN A 487 13.80 110.93 -83.83
C ASN A 487 13.54 112.45 -83.86
N GLU A 488 12.83 113.00 -82.88
CA GLU A 488 12.59 114.46 -82.76
C GLU A 488 13.90 115.23 -82.49
N ILE A 489 14.80 114.65 -81.70
CA ILE A 489 16.15 115.20 -81.46
C ILE A 489 16.96 115.24 -82.77
N ASP A 490 16.92 114.17 -83.57
CA ASP A 490 17.60 114.12 -84.86
C ASP A 490 17.10 115.22 -85.82
N GLN A 491 15.78 115.46 -85.85
CA GLN A 491 15.21 116.58 -86.63
C GLN A 491 15.70 117.94 -86.12
N SER A 492 15.75 118.13 -84.80
CA SER A 492 16.20 119.38 -84.20
C SER A 492 17.68 119.69 -84.51
N VAL A 493 18.54 118.67 -84.58
CA VAL A 493 19.95 118.81 -84.98
C VAL A 493 20.07 119.32 -86.41
N LEU A 494 19.23 118.88 -87.34
CA LEU A 494 19.24 119.36 -88.73
C LEU A 494 18.93 120.86 -88.82
N VAL A 495 17.90 121.33 -88.10
CA VAL A 495 17.49 122.74 -88.09
C VAL A 495 18.59 123.64 -87.51
N ILE A 496 19.22 123.22 -86.41
CA ILE A 496 20.29 123.99 -85.77
C ILE A 496 21.55 124.07 -86.65
N ASN A 497 21.90 123.00 -87.36
CA ASN A 497 23.02 123.03 -88.32
C ASN A 497 22.76 124.01 -89.47
N GLN A 498 21.51 124.13 -89.94
CA GLN A 498 21.14 125.13 -90.94
C GLN A 498 21.35 126.56 -90.41
N LEU A 499 20.93 126.84 -89.18
CA LEU A 499 21.14 128.15 -88.54
C LEU A 499 22.63 128.50 -88.40
N ALA A 500 23.49 127.51 -88.14
CA ALA A 500 24.95 127.69 -88.11
C ALA A 500 25.48 128.21 -89.46
N SER A 501 25.01 127.63 -90.56
CA SER A 501 25.38 127.98 -91.93
C SER A 501 24.89 129.38 -92.32
N ASP A 502 23.64 129.72 -91.98
CA ASP A 502 23.06 131.04 -92.28
C ASP A 502 23.83 132.15 -91.54
N SER A 503 24.21 131.90 -90.28
CA SER A 503 24.97 132.84 -89.46
C SER A 503 26.38 133.12 -90.03
N GLN A 504 27.04 132.10 -90.59
CA GLN A 504 28.33 132.26 -91.27
C GLN A 504 28.22 133.12 -92.54
N SER A 505 27.06 133.07 -93.21
CA SER A 505 26.79 133.93 -94.36
C SER A 505 26.64 135.39 -93.95
N ILE A 506 26.01 135.67 -92.80
CA ILE A 506 25.88 137.03 -92.24
C ILE A 506 27.26 137.63 -91.89
N SER A 507 28.16 136.86 -91.28
CA SER A 507 29.52 137.33 -90.98
C SER A 507 30.25 137.89 -92.20
N ARG A 508 30.15 137.22 -93.37
CA ARG A 508 30.80 137.68 -94.61
C ARG A 508 30.26 139.01 -95.11
N VAL A 509 28.96 139.25 -94.95
CA VAL A 509 28.33 140.52 -95.37
C VAL A 509 28.81 141.68 -94.49
N LEU A 510 28.97 141.45 -93.18
CA LEU A 510 29.44 142.48 -92.24
C LEU A 510 30.87 142.94 -92.53
N GLU A 511 31.75 142.03 -92.95
CA GLU A 511 33.14 142.36 -93.32
C GLU A 511 33.20 143.35 -94.50
N VAL A 512 32.33 143.17 -95.49
CA VAL A 512 32.19 144.10 -96.63
C VAL A 512 31.70 145.47 -96.17
N ILE A 513 30.71 145.51 -95.28
CA ILE A 513 30.14 146.77 -94.76
C ILE A 513 31.21 147.54 -93.95
N LYS A 514 32.02 146.84 -93.13
CA LYS A 514 33.12 147.43 -92.36
C LYS A 514 34.14 148.09 -93.29
N SER A 515 34.52 147.41 -94.37
CA SER A 515 35.44 147.92 -95.40
C SER A 515 34.92 149.18 -96.11
N ILE A 516 33.63 149.21 -96.48
CA ILE A 516 33.00 150.40 -97.10
C ILE A 516 33.00 151.59 -96.14
N ALA A 517 32.67 151.36 -94.87
CA ALA A 517 32.68 152.41 -93.85
C ALA A 517 34.08 153.02 -93.69
N GLU A 518 35.13 152.20 -93.68
CA GLU A 518 36.52 152.65 -93.56
C GLU A 518 36.98 153.50 -94.76
N GLN A 519 36.63 153.08 -95.99
CA GLN A 519 36.85 153.87 -97.20
C GLN A 519 36.13 155.22 -97.15
N THR A 520 34.88 155.23 -96.68
CA THR A 520 34.05 156.44 -96.60
C THR A 520 34.63 157.46 -95.61
N ASN A 521 35.16 157.00 -94.47
CA ASN A 521 35.85 157.82 -93.47
C ASN A 521 37.11 158.51 -94.03
N LEU A 522 37.85 157.83 -94.90
CA LEU A 522 39.08 158.33 -95.56
C LEU A 522 38.78 159.40 -96.61
N LEU A 523 37.76 159.18 -97.45
CA LEU A 523 37.27 160.17 -98.42
C LEU A 523 36.81 161.46 -97.73
N ALA A 524 36.09 161.32 -96.62
CA ALA A 524 35.63 162.44 -95.83
C ALA A 524 36.77 163.27 -95.23
N LEU A 525 37.85 162.64 -94.76
CA LEU A 525 39.04 163.34 -94.25
C LEU A 525 39.73 164.17 -95.33
N ASN A 526 39.88 163.62 -96.55
CA ASN A 526 40.48 164.34 -97.68
C ASN A 526 39.66 165.57 -98.07
N ALA A 527 38.33 165.48 -98.02
CA ALA A 527 37.44 166.60 -98.29
C ALA A 527 37.55 167.72 -97.23
N ALA A 528 37.73 167.35 -95.96
CA ALA A 528 37.89 168.30 -94.85
C ALA A 528 39.22 169.09 -94.97
N ILE A 529 40.30 168.43 -95.42
CA ILE A 529 41.60 169.06 -95.66
C ILE A 529 41.50 170.13 -96.76
N GLU A 530 40.86 169.81 -97.89
CA GLU A 530 40.80 170.74 -99.03
C GLU A 530 39.91 171.96 -98.75
N ALA A 531 38.89 171.80 -97.90
CA ALA A 531 38.04 172.89 -97.43
C ALA A 531 38.80 173.95 -96.60
N ALA A 532 39.80 173.55 -95.81
CA ALA A 532 40.62 174.47 -95.02
C ALA A 532 41.56 175.33 -95.88
N ARG A 533 41.92 174.84 -97.08
CA ARG A 533 42.87 175.48 -98.00
C ARG A 533 42.27 176.64 -98.79
N ALA A 534 40.95 176.64 -98.97
CA ALA A 534 40.21 177.66 -99.73
C ALA A 534 39.94 178.96 -98.95
N GLY A 535 40.40 179.08 -97.71
CA GLY A 535 40.23 180.28 -96.88
C GLY A 535 38.76 180.67 -96.71
N GLU A 536 38.45 181.97 -96.74
CA GLU A 536 37.09 182.49 -96.51
C GLU A 536 36.02 181.96 -97.50
N GLN A 537 36.41 181.39 -98.65
CA GLN A 537 35.47 180.72 -99.58
C GLN A 537 35.16 179.25 -99.21
N GLY A 538 35.86 178.66 -98.22
CA GLY A 538 35.83 177.21 -97.93
C GLY A 538 35.00 176.72 -96.74
N ARG A 539 34.44 177.61 -95.90
CA ARG A 539 33.77 177.21 -94.63
C ARG A 539 32.60 176.22 -94.79
N GLY A 540 31.84 176.32 -95.89
CA GLY A 540 30.68 175.45 -96.12
C GLY A 540 31.06 173.98 -96.39
N PHE A 541 32.21 173.73 -97.01
CA PHE A 541 32.64 172.38 -97.41
C PHE A 541 33.23 171.56 -96.24
N ALA A 542 33.87 172.23 -95.27
CA ALA A 542 34.49 171.57 -94.12
C ALA A 542 33.46 170.88 -93.22
N VAL A 543 32.28 171.49 -93.05
CA VAL A 543 31.21 170.95 -92.18
C VAL A 543 30.65 169.64 -92.73
N VAL A 544 30.42 169.56 -94.05
CA VAL A 544 29.89 168.34 -94.68
C VAL A 544 30.88 167.18 -94.59
N ALA A 545 32.17 167.46 -94.74
CA ALA A 545 33.22 166.46 -94.66
C ALA A 545 33.34 165.84 -93.24
N ASP A 546 33.25 166.64 -92.18
CA ASP A 546 33.26 166.11 -90.81
C ASP A 546 32.00 165.29 -90.47
N GLU A 547 30.85 165.64 -91.07
CA GLU A 547 29.60 164.89 -90.88
C GLU A 547 29.68 163.48 -91.52
N VAL A 548 30.20 163.38 -92.75
CA VAL A 548 30.40 162.09 -93.45
C VAL A 548 31.42 161.22 -92.71
N ARG A 549 32.48 161.82 -92.16
CA ARG A 549 33.49 161.12 -91.36
C ARG A 549 32.89 160.49 -90.11
N THR A 550 32.04 161.26 -89.43
CA THR A 550 31.33 160.81 -88.22
C THR A 550 30.37 159.66 -88.53
N LEU A 551 29.65 159.72 -89.66
CA LEU A 551 28.73 158.67 -90.08
C LEU A 551 29.47 157.35 -90.39
N ALA A 552 30.56 157.43 -91.14
CA ALA A 552 31.40 156.28 -91.47
C ALA A 552 31.96 155.59 -90.21
N LYS A 553 32.43 156.38 -89.23
CA LYS A 553 32.92 155.86 -87.95
C LYS A 553 31.81 155.16 -87.15
N ARG A 554 30.57 155.68 -87.17
CA ARG A 554 29.40 155.01 -86.57
C ARG A 554 29.07 153.68 -87.27
N THR A 555 29.11 153.62 -88.61
CA THR A 555 28.84 152.37 -89.35
C THR A 555 29.85 151.28 -89.02
N GLN A 556 31.14 151.63 -88.90
CA GLN A 556 32.21 150.70 -88.53
C GLN A 556 32.00 150.14 -87.11
N GLN A 557 31.64 150.99 -86.16
CA GLN A 557 31.34 150.56 -84.79
C GLN A 557 30.15 149.59 -84.76
N SER A 558 29.05 149.90 -85.47
CA SER A 558 27.88 149.01 -85.50
C SER A 558 28.15 147.66 -86.18
N THR A 559 29.03 147.62 -87.19
CA THR A 559 29.41 146.34 -87.81
C THR A 559 30.20 145.45 -86.85
N GLU A 560 31.09 146.05 -86.06
CA GLU A 560 31.88 145.35 -85.05
C GLU A 560 31.02 144.80 -83.90
N GLU A 561 29.98 145.55 -83.49
CA GLU A 561 28.98 145.07 -82.52
C GLU A 561 28.16 143.87 -83.05
N ILE A 562 27.76 143.88 -84.33
CA ILE A 562 27.04 142.74 -84.93
C ILE A 562 27.96 141.53 -85.12
N GLU A 563 29.22 141.74 -85.50
CA GLU A 563 30.22 140.67 -85.62
C GLU A 563 30.37 139.92 -84.28
N GLN A 564 30.47 140.64 -83.16
CA GLN A 564 30.48 140.05 -81.82
C GLN A 564 29.18 139.30 -81.49
N MET A 565 28.01 139.75 -81.95
CA MET A 565 26.75 139.00 -81.80
C MET A 565 26.75 137.69 -82.59
N ILE A 566 27.24 137.69 -83.83
CA ILE A 566 27.31 136.47 -84.65
C ILE A 566 28.32 135.47 -84.09
N THR A 567 29.47 135.92 -83.58
CA THR A 567 30.43 135.03 -82.89
C THR A 567 29.79 134.37 -81.67
N ARG A 568 29.02 135.12 -80.86
CA ARG A 568 28.27 134.56 -79.73
C ARG A 568 27.20 133.56 -80.18
N LEU A 569 26.48 133.87 -81.27
CA LEU A 569 25.46 132.99 -81.83
C LEU A 569 26.07 131.67 -82.33
N HIS A 570 27.21 131.72 -83.02
CA HIS A 570 27.93 130.52 -83.46
C HIS A 570 28.37 129.64 -82.29
N GLY A 571 28.90 130.25 -81.22
CA GLY A 571 29.21 129.54 -79.98
C GLY A 571 27.98 128.89 -79.34
N GLY A 572 26.84 129.59 -79.32
CA GLY A 572 25.56 129.06 -78.83
C GLY A 572 25.03 127.88 -79.63
N VAL A 573 25.12 127.95 -80.96
CA VAL A 573 24.71 126.86 -81.88
C VAL A 573 25.56 125.61 -81.68
N GLY A 574 26.89 125.74 -81.57
CA GLY A 574 27.78 124.61 -81.30
C GLY A 574 27.49 123.93 -79.96
N ALA A 575 27.15 124.71 -78.93
CA ALA A 575 26.73 124.17 -77.64
C ALA A 575 25.41 123.39 -77.74
N ALA A 576 24.44 123.88 -78.52
CA ALA A 576 23.15 123.23 -78.71
C ALA A 576 23.26 121.88 -79.44
N VAL A 577 24.06 121.80 -80.52
CA VAL A 577 24.31 120.52 -81.23
C VAL A 577 24.95 119.49 -80.30
N LYS A 578 25.92 119.89 -79.48
CA LYS A 578 26.56 119.00 -78.51
C LYS A 578 25.55 118.48 -77.47
N ALA A 579 24.69 119.35 -76.93
CA ALA A 579 23.67 118.97 -75.96
C ALA A 579 22.61 118.03 -76.56
N MET A 580 22.25 118.21 -77.84
CA MET A 580 21.35 117.31 -78.57
C MET A 580 21.98 115.94 -78.82
N GLY A 581 23.25 115.89 -79.21
CA GLY A 581 23.97 114.61 -79.37
C GLY A 581 24.01 113.79 -78.08
N THR A 582 24.30 114.44 -76.94
CA THR A 582 24.23 113.78 -75.62
C THR A 582 22.80 113.33 -75.28
N SER A 583 21.78 114.13 -75.61
CA SER A 583 20.38 113.73 -75.38
C SER A 583 19.97 112.51 -76.23
N HIS A 584 20.45 112.41 -77.47
CA HIS A 584 20.22 111.26 -78.34
C HIS A 584 20.90 109.98 -77.80
N GLU A 585 22.16 110.06 -77.38
CA GLU A 585 22.84 108.93 -76.72
C GLU A 585 22.10 108.47 -75.46
N MET A 586 21.59 109.41 -74.66
CA MET A 586 20.84 109.10 -73.45
C MET A 586 19.48 108.43 -73.76
N ALA A 587 18.79 108.85 -74.82
CA ALA A 587 17.56 108.22 -75.28
C ALA A 587 17.81 106.75 -75.70
N ASN A 588 18.85 106.49 -76.50
CA ASN A 588 19.24 105.13 -76.88
C ASN A 588 19.67 104.28 -75.68
N GLY A 589 20.42 104.86 -74.73
CA GLY A 589 20.77 104.18 -73.49
C GLY A 589 19.53 103.77 -72.67
N THR A 590 18.48 104.59 -72.69
CA THR A 590 17.22 104.30 -71.99
C THR A 590 16.44 103.15 -72.66
N VAL A 591 16.45 103.07 -73.99
CA VAL A 591 15.86 101.93 -74.74
C VAL A 591 16.51 100.60 -74.31
N GLY A 592 17.85 100.55 -74.26
CA GLY A 592 18.57 99.35 -73.82
C GLY A 592 18.33 98.98 -72.35
N GLN A 593 18.01 99.96 -71.49
CA GLN A 593 17.62 99.70 -70.10
C GLN A 593 16.20 99.12 -70.01
N SER A 594 15.26 99.59 -70.82
CA SER A 594 13.89 99.06 -70.89
C SER A 594 13.86 97.57 -71.30
N GLU A 595 14.70 97.15 -72.25
CA GLU A 595 14.82 95.73 -72.64
C GLU A 595 15.30 94.83 -71.49
N LYS A 596 16.15 95.35 -70.59
CA LYS A 596 16.56 94.60 -69.39
C LYS A 596 15.41 94.46 -68.40
N VAL A 597 14.57 95.50 -68.26
CA VAL A 597 13.37 95.46 -67.41
C VAL A 597 12.36 94.44 -67.96
N GLN A 598 12.15 94.40 -69.27
CA GLN A 598 11.26 93.43 -69.91
C GLN A 598 11.68 91.98 -69.64
N ARG A 599 12.98 91.67 -69.77
CA ARG A 599 13.53 90.34 -69.41
C ARG A 599 13.37 90.00 -67.93
N ALA A 600 13.50 90.99 -67.04
CA ALA A 600 13.27 90.78 -65.61
C ALA A 600 11.80 90.43 -65.32
N LEU A 601 10.85 91.08 -65.99
CA LEU A 601 9.42 90.78 -65.88
C LEU A 601 9.08 89.37 -66.42
N GLU A 602 9.71 88.93 -67.51
CA GLU A 602 9.55 87.55 -68.01
C GLU A 602 10.05 86.50 -67.02
N ASN A 603 11.19 86.74 -66.36
CA ASN A 603 11.69 85.85 -65.32
C ASN A 603 10.75 85.79 -64.11
N ILE A 604 10.14 86.92 -63.73
CA ILE A 604 9.12 86.97 -62.67
C ILE A 604 7.92 86.10 -63.08
N LEU A 605 7.43 86.22 -64.31
CA LEU A 605 6.32 85.41 -64.82
C LEU A 605 6.60 83.90 -64.72
N GLY A 606 7.80 83.48 -65.11
CA GLY A 606 8.24 82.08 -64.98
C GLY A 606 8.31 81.60 -63.53
N ALA A 607 8.83 82.43 -62.62
CA ALA A 607 8.89 82.13 -61.19
C ALA A 607 7.50 82.01 -60.56
N VAL A 608 6.57 82.88 -60.94
CA VAL A 608 5.18 82.85 -60.49
C VAL A 608 4.48 81.57 -60.95
N GLY A 609 4.73 81.11 -62.18
CA GLY A 609 4.23 79.82 -62.66
C GLY A 609 4.66 78.65 -61.78
N MET A 610 5.95 78.58 -61.42
CA MET A 610 6.46 77.55 -60.50
C MET A 610 5.79 77.60 -59.10
N ILE A 611 5.48 78.81 -58.59
CA ILE A 611 4.79 78.97 -57.30
C ILE A 611 3.36 78.40 -57.36
N VAL A 612 2.66 78.58 -58.47
CA VAL A 612 1.31 78.01 -58.66
C VAL A 612 1.38 76.48 -58.66
N ASP A 613 2.29 75.89 -59.44
CA ASP A 613 2.45 74.44 -59.53
C ASP A 613 2.83 73.82 -58.16
N GLN A 614 3.74 74.46 -57.43
CA GLN A 614 4.17 73.97 -56.11
C GLN A 614 3.03 74.01 -55.09
N ASN A 615 2.19 75.06 -55.11
CA ASN A 615 1.04 75.14 -54.20
C ASN A 615 -0.07 74.13 -54.55
N GLN A 616 -0.22 73.76 -55.82
CA GLN A 616 -1.12 72.66 -56.20
C GLN A 616 -0.65 71.31 -55.65
N GLN A 617 0.67 71.05 -55.68
CA GLN A 617 1.24 69.84 -55.05
C GLN A 617 1.06 69.84 -53.53
N ILE A 618 1.21 71.00 -52.88
CA ILE A 618 0.94 71.15 -51.45
C ILE A 618 -0.53 70.82 -51.14
N ALA A 619 -1.48 71.32 -51.94
CA ALA A 619 -2.89 71.02 -51.75
C ALA A 619 -3.18 69.50 -51.84
N ALA A 620 -2.63 68.82 -52.85
CA ALA A 620 -2.78 67.38 -53.00
C ALA A 620 -2.17 66.59 -51.82
N ALA A 621 -0.99 67.01 -51.34
CA ALA A 621 -0.35 66.40 -50.18
C ALA A 621 -1.19 66.57 -48.90
N VAL A 622 -1.82 67.73 -48.74
CA VAL A 622 -2.70 68.05 -47.62
C VAL A 622 -3.98 67.22 -47.63
N GLU A 623 -4.58 66.97 -48.81
CA GLU A 623 -5.72 66.05 -48.93
C GLU A 623 -5.34 64.63 -48.49
N GLN A 624 -4.18 64.14 -48.93
CA GLN A 624 -3.67 62.83 -48.49
C GLN A 624 -3.41 62.80 -46.98
N GLN A 625 -2.83 63.86 -46.41
CA GLN A 625 -2.57 63.96 -44.97
C GLN A 625 -3.88 63.95 -44.16
N THR A 626 -4.92 64.59 -44.66
CA THR A 626 -6.25 64.61 -44.03
C THR A 626 -6.90 63.22 -44.05
N ALA A 627 -6.77 62.49 -45.16
CA ALA A 627 -7.26 61.11 -45.26
C ALA A 627 -6.54 60.18 -44.26
N VAL A 628 -5.21 60.26 -44.19
CA VAL A 628 -4.42 59.48 -43.21
C VAL A 628 -4.78 59.84 -41.77
N ALA A 629 -5.02 61.13 -41.47
CA ALA A 629 -5.48 61.55 -40.15
C ALA A 629 -6.80 60.89 -39.75
N HIS A 630 -7.76 60.79 -40.69
CA HIS A 630 -9.05 60.16 -40.47
C HIS A 630 -8.92 58.64 -40.23
N ASP A 631 -8.08 57.97 -41.01
CA ASP A 631 -7.83 56.52 -40.83
C ASP A 631 -7.18 56.24 -39.47
N ILE A 632 -6.26 57.09 -39.01
CA ILE A 632 -5.65 56.95 -37.68
C ILE A 632 -6.69 57.17 -36.57
N ASP A 633 -7.60 58.15 -36.72
CA ASP A 633 -8.69 58.38 -35.76
C ASP A 633 -9.62 57.16 -35.62
N GLN A 634 -9.99 56.52 -36.74
CA GLN A 634 -10.76 55.27 -36.70
C GLN A 634 -10.00 54.14 -35.98
N ASN A 635 -8.70 53.99 -36.26
CA ASN A 635 -7.87 52.98 -35.59
C ASN A 635 -7.75 53.23 -34.08
N ILE A 636 -7.67 54.49 -33.64
CA ILE A 636 -7.67 54.88 -32.23
C ILE A 636 -8.93 54.37 -31.52
N VAL A 637 -10.11 54.52 -32.13
CA VAL A 637 -11.37 54.03 -31.57
C VAL A 637 -11.35 52.50 -31.40
N GLU A 638 -10.86 51.76 -32.39
CA GLU A 638 -10.77 50.30 -32.31
C GLU A 638 -9.74 49.83 -31.27
N ILE A 639 -8.59 50.50 -31.15
CA ILE A 639 -7.60 50.22 -30.11
C ILE A 639 -8.20 50.48 -28.71
N ASN A 640 -8.98 51.56 -28.55
CA ASN A 640 -9.64 51.87 -27.29
C ASN A 640 -10.63 50.76 -26.87
N ARG A 641 -11.49 50.31 -27.79
CA ARG A 641 -12.40 49.17 -27.57
C ARG A 641 -11.66 47.87 -27.25
N ALA A 642 -10.52 47.61 -27.90
CA ALA A 642 -9.69 46.45 -27.59
C ALA A 642 -9.09 46.55 -26.17
N GLY A 643 -8.68 47.74 -25.75
CA GLY A 643 -8.25 48.02 -24.39
C GLY A 643 -9.35 47.74 -23.36
N GLU A 644 -10.57 48.24 -23.58
CA GLU A 644 -11.71 47.98 -22.68
C GLU A 644 -11.99 46.48 -22.49
N ARG A 645 -12.04 45.70 -23.58
CA ARG A 645 -12.19 44.24 -23.50
C ARG A 645 -11.05 43.56 -22.74
N THR A 646 -9.82 44.08 -22.88
CA THR A 646 -8.65 43.55 -22.17
C THR A 646 -8.74 43.81 -20.67
N ALA A 647 -9.18 45.01 -20.26
CA ALA A 647 -9.42 45.33 -18.86
C ALA A 647 -10.54 44.47 -18.24
N GLU A 648 -11.64 44.28 -18.97
CA GLU A 648 -12.73 43.40 -18.53
C GLU A 648 -12.25 41.95 -18.34
N GLY A 649 -11.50 41.40 -19.32
CA GLY A 649 -10.93 40.06 -19.23
C GLY A 649 -9.91 39.91 -18.08
N ALA A 650 -9.10 40.94 -17.83
CA ALA A 650 -8.18 40.96 -16.70
C ALA A 650 -8.93 40.94 -15.35
N HIS A 651 -10.03 41.69 -15.23
CA HIS A 651 -10.88 41.70 -14.03
C HIS A 651 -11.54 40.34 -13.79
N GLN A 652 -12.10 39.71 -14.82
CA GLN A 652 -12.68 38.36 -14.72
C GLN A 652 -11.64 37.32 -14.31
N THR A 653 -10.41 37.44 -14.83
CA THR A 653 -9.29 36.55 -14.48
C THR A 653 -8.84 36.75 -13.03
N GLU A 654 -8.89 37.99 -12.53
CA GLU A 654 -8.62 38.31 -11.13
C GLU A 654 -9.65 37.64 -10.19
N ASP A 655 -10.93 37.77 -10.51
CA ASP A 655 -12.03 37.17 -9.73
C ASP A 655 -11.94 35.63 -9.73
N ALA A 656 -11.64 35.02 -10.87
CA ALA A 656 -11.40 33.58 -10.97
C ALA A 656 -10.20 33.13 -10.11
N SER A 657 -9.12 33.91 -10.09
CA SER A 657 -7.93 33.61 -9.27
C SER A 657 -8.22 33.72 -7.77
N ARG A 658 -9.07 34.67 -7.35
CA ARG A 658 -9.55 34.77 -5.96
C ARG A 658 -10.41 33.57 -5.57
N ALA A 659 -11.35 33.17 -6.43
CA ALA A 659 -12.18 31.99 -6.20
C ALA A 659 -11.33 30.70 -6.09
N LEU A 660 -10.34 30.54 -6.97
CA LEU A 660 -9.40 29.43 -6.95
C LEU A 660 -8.53 29.43 -5.68
N SER A 661 -8.07 30.60 -5.22
CA SER A 661 -7.36 30.73 -3.94
C SER A 661 -8.24 30.30 -2.75
N ALA A 662 -9.53 30.63 -2.76
CA ALA A 662 -10.46 30.18 -1.72
C ALA A 662 -10.64 28.65 -1.72
N GLN A 663 -10.75 28.02 -2.89
CA GLN A 663 -10.82 26.56 -3.02
C GLN A 663 -9.53 25.87 -2.56
N VAL A 664 -8.36 26.46 -2.85
CA VAL A 664 -7.06 25.98 -2.35
C VAL A 664 -7.03 26.02 -0.81
N VAL A 665 -7.51 27.09 -0.18
CA VAL A 665 -7.58 27.19 1.29
C VAL A 665 -8.48 26.12 1.89
N GLU A 666 -9.65 25.87 1.30
CA GLU A 666 -10.56 24.81 1.71
C GLU A 666 -9.92 23.42 1.57
N LEU A 667 -9.26 23.15 0.44
CA LEU A 667 -8.56 21.89 0.21
C LEU A 667 -7.39 21.70 1.19
N LYS A 668 -6.67 22.76 1.52
CA LYS A 668 -5.60 22.76 2.53
C LYS A 668 -6.15 22.43 3.92
N GLN A 669 -7.33 22.95 4.29
CA GLN A 669 -8.02 22.57 5.53
C GLN A 669 -8.40 21.09 5.54
N LEU A 670 -9.00 20.57 4.46
CA LEU A 670 -9.36 19.15 4.35
C LEU A 670 -8.14 18.23 4.47
N ILE A 671 -7.03 18.59 3.84
CA ILE A 671 -5.79 17.82 3.89
C ILE A 671 -5.14 17.93 5.28
N SER A 672 -5.26 19.06 5.97
CA SER A 672 -4.69 19.25 7.32
C SER A 672 -5.33 18.35 8.39
N ALA A 673 -6.51 17.78 8.12
CA ALA A 673 -7.13 16.77 8.97
C ALA A 673 -6.34 15.44 8.97
N PHE A 674 -5.53 15.21 7.94
CA PHE A 674 -4.65 14.05 7.85
C PHE A 674 -3.27 14.39 8.41
N ARG A 675 -2.77 13.52 9.27
CA ARG A 675 -1.39 13.57 9.75
C ARG A 675 -0.54 12.71 8.84
N VAL A 676 0.31 13.38 8.06
CA VAL A 676 1.36 12.79 7.23
C VAL A 676 2.72 13.16 7.77
#